data_AF-L1NIL5-F1
#
_entry.id   AF-L1NIL5-F1
#
_cell.length_a   1.000
_cell.length_b   1.000
_cell.length_c   1.000
_cell.angle_alpha   90.00
_cell.angle_beta   90.00
_cell.angle_gamma   90.00
#
_symmetry.space_group_name_H-M   'P 1'
#
loop_
_entity.id
_entity.type
_entity.pdbx_description
1 polymer ?
#
loop_
_entity_poly.entity_id
_entity_poly.type
_entity_poly.pdbx_seq_one_letter_code
_entity_poly.pdbx_strand_id
1 'polypeptide(L)'
;MINEQQIFEELSNLCRSNGFIHVLVKMWFNDNYFRANKKGNFTTSQISEFQANRKKLNRNELNTLLALVVQNNPNFFYDQVPQQEKSDEYSTRAYKLLEDFHKIFQEKSIINIMEKFSNLKVNGDLQLKQQESDWFLNENNIREAVFYSGDGAYDFQYQDLGCLKYINDNKWFIENKGFSVEYAHFFIEAIFHINHKKIHNAINSEQTVSIQSFIYTKKDFIDLFETYKKENYLPTDFLIDKIISFISAFSFKLDNLEDLDKFQSFDDFNPLVAFPFIKLSEDKFLLLDLYTLSQAFYETPFFWLSSDNKYNNLASKNRGEFTENMVYSIFCDVFGKENVWLNVDLYSKSGLNHSKKDRIGEIDILVNIHGYSLVFQAKSKKLTINARKGNIQQIDNDFSKAIQHAYNQAFECSKILLGNDYIARIEGEIVKLPETDFCIPICVLSEHFPALTMQIRWLLKENQHEKIASALVFDVFLLDLMYKTLNTPLEFIHFISVLSNVREIFLANTQIDLLAVHLSRNLLCSEDADMFYLDNGLSADLDLFLLNKRRNIITHTDRNEIPSLSCWFKFKDTYWWQLFAFCSQLDIKEKFKFGLELLQLSGEFIEQYNSIVLDRINKLKLNTNQIISDFTMFLSNNHGLTVYVHNSPFITEEVKEQIYEHANLRKYHAKSNLWFALIISTKGVVKYIDILDSEWVFNDEMQQKYQRVFGRKPTQKLFIDGRAVTRKIGRNEPCPCNSGKKYKRCCGK
;
A
#
# COMPACT_ATOMS: atom_id res chain seq x y z
N MET A 1 -17.54 -37.21 5.02
CA MET A 1 -16.60 -36.08 5.00
C MET A 1 -15.82 -36.13 6.30
N ILE A 2 -14.50 -36.02 6.22
CA ILE A 2 -13.67 -35.84 7.42
C ILE A 2 -13.98 -34.43 7.94
N ASN A 3 -14.28 -34.28 9.23
CA ASN A 3 -14.52 -32.97 9.82
C ASN A 3 -13.20 -32.32 10.28
N GLU A 4 -13.25 -31.02 10.56
CA GLU A 4 -12.06 -30.23 10.92
C GLU A 4 -11.28 -30.81 12.11
N GLN A 5 -12.00 -31.24 13.16
CA GLN A 5 -11.39 -31.83 14.36
C GLN A 5 -10.66 -33.14 14.05
N GLN A 6 -11.24 -33.99 13.20
CA GLN A 6 -10.61 -35.23 12.76
C GLN A 6 -9.31 -34.95 12.00
N ILE A 7 -9.28 -33.92 11.14
CA ILE A 7 -8.03 -33.53 10.45
C ILE A 7 -6.97 -33.08 11.47
N PHE A 8 -7.35 -32.25 12.45
CA PHE A 8 -6.43 -31.79 13.49
C PHE A 8 -5.85 -32.96 14.31
N GLU A 9 -6.69 -33.92 14.70
CA GLU A 9 -6.27 -35.13 15.43
C GLU A 9 -5.35 -36.02 14.59
N GLU A 10 -5.65 -36.20 13.30
CA GLU A 10 -4.79 -36.96 12.40
C GLU A 10 -3.44 -36.28 12.17
N LEU A 11 -3.41 -34.95 12.03
CA LEU A 11 -2.17 -34.18 11.98
C LEU A 11 -1.37 -34.29 13.28
N SER A 12 -2.05 -34.22 14.43
CA SER A 12 -1.43 -34.39 15.74
C SER A 12 -0.75 -35.76 15.88
N ASN A 13 -1.45 -36.82 15.49
CA ASN A 13 -0.90 -38.19 15.45
C ASN A 13 0.28 -38.33 14.48
N LEU A 14 0.20 -37.68 13.32
CA LEU A 14 1.29 -37.66 12.35
C LEU A 14 2.52 -36.92 12.91
N CYS A 15 2.33 -35.75 13.52
CA CYS A 15 3.41 -34.94 14.11
C CYS A 15 4.06 -35.60 15.32
N ARG A 16 3.35 -36.50 16.01
CA ARG A 16 3.89 -37.36 17.07
C ARG A 16 4.84 -38.45 16.56
N SER A 17 4.79 -38.78 15.26
CA SER A 17 5.59 -39.86 14.69
C SER A 17 7.09 -39.56 14.74
N ASN A 18 7.89 -40.55 15.14
CA ASN A 18 9.34 -40.42 15.24
C ASN A 18 9.96 -40.04 13.87
N GLY A 19 10.73 -38.97 13.85
CA GLY A 19 11.42 -38.46 12.66
C GLY A 19 10.63 -37.42 11.87
N PHE A 20 9.38 -37.11 12.28
CA PHE A 20 8.55 -36.14 11.57
C PHE A 20 9.17 -34.73 11.54
N ILE A 21 9.90 -34.30 12.56
CA ILE A 21 10.59 -33.00 12.57
C ILE A 21 11.53 -32.83 11.36
N HIS A 22 12.20 -33.90 10.91
CA HIS A 22 13.09 -33.83 9.73
C HIS A 22 12.29 -33.61 8.45
N VAL A 23 11.09 -34.20 8.37
CA VAL A 23 10.15 -33.99 7.26
C VAL A 23 9.61 -32.57 7.29
N LEU A 24 9.22 -32.07 8.47
CA LEU A 24 8.78 -30.68 8.66
C LEU A 24 9.86 -29.69 8.23
N VAL A 25 11.13 -29.89 8.60
CA VAL A 25 12.23 -29.01 8.17
C VAL A 25 12.39 -29.01 6.65
N LYS A 26 12.23 -30.16 5.98
CA LYS A 26 12.29 -30.26 4.51
C LYS A 26 11.11 -29.51 3.86
N MET A 27 9.89 -29.68 4.39
CA MET A 27 8.70 -28.96 3.92
C MET A 27 8.85 -27.45 4.14
N TRP A 28 9.30 -27.05 5.34
CA TRP A 28 9.58 -25.66 5.69
C TRP A 28 10.55 -25.02 4.71
N PHE A 29 11.66 -25.68 4.42
CA PHE A 29 12.66 -25.16 3.50
C PHE A 29 12.13 -25.06 2.06
N ASN A 30 11.29 -25.98 1.60
CA ASN A 30 10.74 -25.94 0.25
C ASN A 30 9.66 -24.88 0.07
N ASP A 31 8.83 -24.66 1.10
CA ASP A 31 7.63 -23.84 0.98
C ASP A 31 7.83 -22.39 1.46
N ASN A 32 8.86 -22.11 2.27
CA ASN A 32 9.19 -20.76 2.75
C ASN A 32 10.45 -20.13 2.11
N TYR A 33 11.30 -20.88 1.41
CA TYR A 33 12.52 -20.33 0.78
C TYR A 33 12.43 -20.39 -0.74
N PHE A 34 12.59 -19.24 -1.40
CA PHE A 34 12.80 -19.16 -2.84
C PHE A 34 14.32 -19.15 -3.15
N ARG A 35 14.73 -19.85 -4.21
CA ARG A 35 16.15 -20.06 -4.54
C ARG A 35 16.58 -19.20 -5.71
N ALA A 36 17.80 -18.66 -5.61
CA ALA A 36 18.48 -18.10 -6.76
C ALA A 36 18.62 -19.17 -7.86
N ASN A 37 18.60 -18.75 -9.12
CA ASN A 37 18.85 -19.67 -10.22
C ASN A 37 20.32 -20.15 -10.23
N LYS A 38 20.68 -21.04 -11.15
CA LYS A 38 22.06 -21.57 -11.27
C LYS A 38 23.16 -20.51 -11.45
N LYS A 39 22.80 -19.27 -11.82
CA LYS A 39 23.73 -18.14 -11.96
C LYS A 39 23.81 -17.27 -10.70
N GLY A 40 23.11 -17.63 -9.62
CA GLY A 40 23.06 -16.87 -8.37
C GLY A 40 22.08 -15.70 -8.39
N ASN A 41 21.22 -15.60 -9.41
CA ASN A 41 20.33 -14.45 -9.59
C ASN A 41 18.87 -14.80 -9.29
N PHE A 42 18.14 -13.83 -8.74
CA PHE A 42 16.69 -13.88 -8.56
C PHE A 42 15.97 -13.17 -9.71
N THR A 43 14.80 -13.68 -10.12
CA THR A 43 13.97 -13.09 -11.19
C THR A 43 12.54 -12.87 -10.72
N THR A 44 11.87 -11.86 -11.30
CA THR A 44 10.44 -11.61 -11.09
C THR A 44 9.59 -12.85 -11.38
N SER A 45 9.85 -13.57 -12.49
CA SER A 45 9.06 -14.77 -12.85
C SER A 45 9.13 -15.84 -11.76
N GLN A 46 10.33 -16.12 -11.24
CA GLN A 46 10.51 -17.12 -10.19
C GLN A 46 9.83 -16.73 -8.88
N ILE A 47 9.93 -15.45 -8.48
CA ILE A 47 9.25 -14.95 -7.28
C ILE A 47 7.74 -15.00 -7.50
N SER A 48 7.25 -14.56 -8.66
CA SER A 48 5.82 -14.57 -9.00
C SER A 48 5.24 -15.98 -8.98
N GLU A 49 5.90 -16.94 -9.63
CA GLU A 49 5.50 -18.36 -9.62
C GLU A 49 5.52 -18.94 -8.20
N PHE A 50 6.50 -18.56 -7.38
CA PHE A 50 6.56 -18.97 -5.99
C PHE A 50 5.39 -18.38 -5.20
N GLN A 51 5.16 -17.07 -5.25
CA GLN A 51 4.06 -16.43 -4.50
C GLN A 51 2.67 -16.92 -4.94
N ALA A 52 2.47 -17.19 -6.22
CA ALA A 52 1.20 -17.68 -6.77
C ALA A 52 0.95 -19.19 -6.56
N ASN A 53 1.96 -19.96 -6.11
CA ASN A 53 1.83 -21.41 -5.98
C ASN A 53 1.02 -21.81 -4.73
N ARG A 54 -0.27 -22.11 -4.94
CA ARG A 54 -1.24 -22.53 -3.92
C ARG A 54 -1.02 -23.94 -3.36
N LYS A 55 -0.09 -24.73 -3.90
CA LYS A 55 0.24 -26.07 -3.36
C LYS A 55 1.19 -26.02 -2.18
N LYS A 56 1.84 -24.88 -1.94
CA LYS A 56 2.74 -24.69 -0.81
C LYS A 56 1.92 -24.48 0.45
N LEU A 57 2.46 -24.95 1.57
CA LEU A 57 1.90 -24.58 2.86
C LEU A 57 2.19 -23.12 3.17
N ASN A 58 1.19 -22.43 3.73
CA ASN A 58 1.39 -21.11 4.26
C ASN A 58 2.09 -21.16 5.64
N ARG A 59 2.48 -19.99 6.16
CA ARG A 59 3.19 -19.93 7.43
C ARG A 59 2.35 -20.39 8.63
N ASN A 60 1.03 -20.17 8.62
CA ASN A 60 0.14 -20.62 9.70
C ASN A 60 0.05 -22.15 9.75
N GLU A 61 0.00 -22.81 8.60
CA GLU A 61 0.02 -24.27 8.47
C GLU A 61 1.34 -24.85 8.97
N LEU A 62 2.47 -24.26 8.56
CA LEU A 62 3.80 -24.69 9.01
C LEU A 62 3.99 -24.49 10.52
N ASN A 63 3.55 -23.34 11.06
CA ASN A 63 3.57 -23.08 12.50
C ASN A 63 2.64 -24.04 13.28
N THR A 64 1.51 -24.45 12.69
CA THR A 64 0.62 -25.47 13.27
C THR A 64 1.33 -26.81 13.37
N LEU A 65 1.99 -27.26 12.30
CA LEU A 65 2.77 -28.51 12.33
C LEU A 65 3.89 -28.45 13.38
N LEU A 66 4.59 -27.32 13.49
CA LEU A 66 5.63 -27.15 14.52
C LEU A 66 5.05 -27.23 15.94
N ALA A 67 3.92 -26.56 16.19
CA ALA A 67 3.25 -26.61 17.49
C ALA A 67 2.83 -28.04 17.85
N LEU A 68 2.26 -28.79 16.91
CA LEU A 68 1.88 -30.19 17.10
C LEU A 68 3.09 -31.10 17.35
N VAL A 69 4.23 -30.86 16.70
CA VAL A 69 5.48 -31.60 16.98
C VAL A 69 5.94 -31.34 18.41
N VAL A 70 6.03 -30.07 18.82
CA VAL A 70 6.51 -29.70 20.16
C VAL A 70 5.57 -30.21 21.26
N GLN A 71 4.25 -30.10 21.05
CA GLN A 71 3.22 -30.56 21.97
C GLN A 71 3.25 -32.08 22.16
N ASN A 72 3.36 -32.85 21.06
CA ASN A 72 3.15 -34.30 21.10
C ASN A 72 4.44 -35.13 21.15
N ASN A 73 5.60 -34.53 20.87
CA ASN A 73 6.91 -35.17 20.98
C ASN A 73 7.96 -34.21 21.56
N PRO A 74 8.01 -33.96 22.88
CA PRO A 74 8.97 -33.04 23.49
C PRO A 74 10.46 -33.38 23.25
N ASN A 75 10.75 -34.63 22.86
CA ASN A 75 12.10 -35.12 22.57
C ASN A 75 12.42 -35.16 21.06
N PHE A 76 11.60 -34.51 20.22
CA PHE A 76 11.71 -34.54 18.75
C PHE A 76 13.14 -34.27 18.24
N PHE A 77 13.92 -33.46 18.95
CA PHE A 77 15.27 -33.06 18.54
C PHE A 77 16.31 -34.18 18.61
N TYR A 78 15.97 -35.33 19.23
CA TYR A 78 16.77 -36.55 19.22
C TYR A 78 16.32 -37.58 18.18
N ASP A 79 15.22 -37.31 17.47
CA ASP A 79 14.70 -38.23 16.46
C ASP A 79 15.71 -38.48 15.34
N GLN A 80 15.75 -39.71 14.85
CA GLN A 80 16.58 -40.07 13.70
C GLN A 80 15.89 -39.67 12.40
N VAL A 81 16.67 -39.39 11.36
CA VAL A 81 16.14 -39.12 10.02
C VAL A 81 15.40 -40.38 9.52
N PRO A 82 14.11 -40.28 9.15
CA PRO A 82 13.36 -41.44 8.67
C PRO A 82 13.87 -41.91 7.31
N GLN A 83 13.56 -43.17 6.97
CA GLN A 83 13.80 -43.69 5.61
C GLN A 83 13.01 -42.87 4.57
N GLN A 84 13.54 -42.76 3.35
CA GLN A 84 12.98 -41.91 2.29
C GLN A 84 11.51 -42.22 2.00
N GLU A 85 11.12 -43.50 1.94
CA GLU A 85 9.71 -43.91 1.73
C GLU A 85 8.78 -43.38 2.84
N LYS A 86 9.19 -43.49 4.11
CA LYS A 86 8.43 -42.95 5.25
C LYS A 86 8.42 -41.42 5.25
N SER A 87 9.53 -40.79 4.87
CA SER A 87 9.59 -39.33 4.74
C SER A 87 8.61 -38.82 3.68
N ASP A 88 8.49 -39.53 2.56
CA ASP A 88 7.58 -39.17 1.47
C ASP A 88 6.12 -39.47 1.84
N GLU A 89 5.86 -40.55 2.58
CA GLU A 89 4.56 -40.84 3.18
C GLU A 89 4.10 -39.73 4.15
N TYR A 90 4.96 -39.35 5.09
CA TYR A 90 4.66 -38.29 6.08
C TYR A 90 4.37 -36.95 5.42
N SER A 91 5.22 -36.52 4.48
CA SER A 91 5.00 -35.26 3.76
C SER A 91 3.73 -35.29 2.94
N THR A 92 3.51 -36.35 2.15
CA THR A 92 2.29 -36.51 1.34
C THR A 92 1.03 -36.48 2.21
N ARG A 93 1.06 -37.14 3.36
CA ARG A 93 -0.08 -37.15 4.29
C ARG A 93 -0.33 -35.77 4.89
N ALA A 94 0.72 -35.06 5.31
CA ALA A 94 0.60 -33.70 5.87
C ALA A 94 0.01 -32.71 4.85
N TYR A 95 0.55 -32.66 3.62
CA TYR A 95 0.00 -31.83 2.54
C TYR A 95 -1.46 -32.17 2.25
N LYS A 96 -1.81 -33.46 2.19
CA LYS A 96 -3.17 -33.90 1.90
C LYS A 96 -4.16 -33.47 2.99
N LEU A 97 -3.78 -33.61 4.27
CA LEU A 97 -4.63 -33.23 5.40
C LEU A 97 -4.88 -31.71 5.44
N LEU A 98 -3.86 -30.89 5.18
CA LEU A 98 -3.99 -29.43 5.16
C LEU A 98 -4.78 -28.94 3.94
N GLU A 99 -4.59 -29.55 2.77
CA GLU A 99 -5.44 -29.32 1.59
C GLU A 99 -6.90 -29.72 1.84
N ASP A 100 -7.14 -30.82 2.56
CA ASP A 100 -8.49 -31.24 2.94
C ASP A 100 -9.11 -30.26 3.97
N PHE A 101 -8.30 -29.68 4.86
CA PHE A 101 -8.73 -28.58 5.74
C PHE A 101 -9.12 -27.33 4.95
N HIS A 102 -8.33 -26.90 3.97
CA HIS A 102 -8.69 -25.76 3.12
C HIS A 102 -10.01 -25.99 2.38
N LYS A 103 -10.25 -27.21 1.87
CA LYS A 103 -11.51 -27.57 1.18
C LYS A 103 -12.74 -27.48 2.07
N ILE A 104 -12.62 -27.70 3.38
CA ILE A 104 -13.74 -27.55 4.31
C ILE A 104 -14.31 -26.13 4.26
N PHE A 105 -13.47 -25.10 4.14
CA PHE A 105 -13.93 -23.73 3.99
C PHE A 105 -14.64 -23.55 2.65
N GLN A 106 -14.01 -23.93 1.54
CA GLN A 106 -14.56 -23.76 0.19
C GLN A 106 -15.93 -24.43 0.01
N GLU A 107 -16.08 -25.69 0.46
CA GLU A 107 -17.34 -26.42 0.35
C GLU A 107 -18.46 -25.74 1.13
N LYS A 108 -18.20 -25.35 2.39
CA LYS A 108 -19.18 -24.67 3.23
C LYS A 108 -19.55 -23.30 2.68
N SER A 109 -18.58 -22.57 2.14
CA SER A 109 -18.79 -21.25 1.53
C SER A 109 -19.62 -21.33 0.26
N ILE A 110 -19.36 -22.32 -0.61
CA ILE A 110 -20.18 -22.57 -1.80
C ILE A 110 -21.62 -22.93 -1.40
N ILE A 111 -21.81 -23.80 -0.41
CA ILE A 111 -23.15 -24.17 0.08
C ILE A 111 -23.91 -22.91 0.58
N ASN A 112 -23.27 -22.08 1.40
CA ASN A 112 -23.87 -20.86 1.93
C ASN A 112 -24.26 -19.86 0.81
N ILE A 113 -23.37 -19.68 -0.18
CA ILE A 113 -23.65 -18.84 -1.35
C ILE A 113 -24.85 -19.42 -2.12
N MET A 114 -24.88 -20.72 -2.40
CA MET A 114 -25.98 -21.37 -3.12
C MET A 114 -27.32 -21.25 -2.39
N GLU A 115 -27.34 -21.44 -1.07
CA GLU A 115 -28.55 -21.27 -0.25
C GLU A 115 -29.09 -19.83 -0.34
N LYS A 116 -28.22 -18.82 -0.19
CA LYS A 116 -28.63 -17.41 -0.29
C LYS A 116 -29.05 -17.01 -1.70
N PHE A 117 -28.39 -17.51 -2.74
CA PHE A 117 -28.80 -17.32 -4.14
C PHE A 117 -30.17 -17.92 -4.45
N SER A 118 -30.50 -19.08 -3.86
CA SER A 118 -31.79 -19.73 -4.09
C SER A 118 -32.96 -18.93 -3.50
N ASN A 119 -32.74 -18.24 -2.37
CA ASN A 119 -33.72 -17.38 -1.71
C ASN A 119 -33.97 -16.05 -2.45
N LEU A 120 -33.04 -15.61 -3.30
CA LEU A 120 -33.13 -14.35 -4.06
C LEU A 120 -34.05 -14.43 -5.28
N LYS A 121 -34.26 -15.61 -5.88
CA LYS A 121 -35.20 -15.78 -7.01
C LYS A 121 -36.66 -15.45 -6.66
N VAL A 122 -36.96 -15.18 -5.39
CA VAL A 122 -38.31 -14.90 -4.87
C VAL A 122 -38.58 -13.39 -4.71
N ASN A 123 -37.57 -12.55 -4.49
CA ASN A 123 -37.75 -11.11 -4.19
C ASN A 123 -36.92 -10.25 -5.17
N GLY A 124 -37.59 -9.70 -6.18
CA GLY A 124 -36.97 -9.05 -7.33
C GLY A 124 -36.66 -7.56 -7.17
N ASP A 125 -35.68 -7.20 -6.32
CA ASP A 125 -35.02 -5.88 -6.40
C ASP A 125 -33.52 -6.01 -6.08
N LEU A 126 -32.67 -5.41 -6.94
CA LEU A 126 -31.23 -5.67 -7.01
C LEU A 126 -30.40 -4.46 -6.52
N GLN A 127 -29.88 -4.54 -5.30
CA GLN A 127 -28.70 -3.77 -4.88
C GLN A 127 -27.55 -4.75 -4.60
N LEU A 128 -26.60 -4.84 -5.55
CA LEU A 128 -25.50 -5.82 -5.54
C LEU A 128 -24.59 -5.74 -4.30
N LYS A 129 -24.32 -4.55 -3.76
CA LYS A 129 -23.40 -4.36 -2.62
C LYS A 129 -23.94 -4.92 -1.29
N GLN A 130 -25.21 -4.67 -0.98
CA GLN A 130 -25.83 -5.22 0.24
C GLN A 130 -25.89 -6.76 0.18
N GLN A 131 -26.09 -7.31 -1.01
CA GLN A 131 -26.10 -8.75 -1.22
C GLN A 131 -24.70 -9.37 -1.12
N GLU A 132 -23.64 -8.65 -1.51
CA GLU A 132 -22.26 -9.16 -1.39
C GLU A 132 -21.85 -9.36 0.07
N SER A 133 -22.05 -8.37 0.93
CA SER A 133 -21.80 -8.54 2.37
C SER A 133 -22.64 -9.69 2.94
N ASP A 134 -23.90 -9.81 2.52
CA ASP A 134 -24.76 -10.89 2.96
C ASP A 134 -24.25 -12.26 2.49
N TRP A 135 -23.73 -12.41 1.28
CA TRP A 135 -23.22 -13.69 0.78
C TRP A 135 -21.89 -14.08 1.41
N PHE A 136 -20.98 -13.11 1.52
CA PHE A 136 -19.59 -13.40 1.82
C PHE A 136 -19.21 -13.19 3.29
N LEU A 137 -19.93 -12.36 4.06
CA LEU A 137 -19.69 -12.18 5.49
C LEU A 137 -20.28 -13.34 6.29
N ASN A 138 -19.54 -14.45 6.34
CA ASN A 138 -19.85 -15.60 7.17
C ASN A 138 -18.60 -16.14 7.87
N GLU A 139 -18.80 -16.92 8.93
CA GLU A 139 -17.75 -17.46 9.78
C GLU A 139 -16.64 -18.15 8.98
N ASN A 140 -16.99 -19.05 8.04
CA ASN A 140 -16.01 -19.84 7.29
C ASN A 140 -15.19 -18.97 6.33
N ASN A 141 -15.81 -18.04 5.60
CA ASN A 141 -15.09 -17.13 4.71
C ASN A 141 -14.10 -16.24 5.47
N ILE A 142 -14.49 -15.77 6.65
CA ILE A 142 -13.61 -14.92 7.45
C ILE A 142 -12.47 -15.75 8.05
N ARG A 143 -12.75 -16.94 8.57
CA ARG A 143 -11.71 -17.87 9.06
C ARG A 143 -10.73 -18.21 7.95
N GLU A 144 -11.22 -18.55 6.76
CA GLU A 144 -10.37 -18.81 5.58
C GLU A 144 -9.51 -17.60 5.24
N ALA A 145 -10.12 -16.42 5.11
CA ALA A 145 -9.41 -15.20 4.75
C ALA A 145 -8.36 -14.81 5.80
N VAL A 146 -8.63 -15.00 7.09
CA VAL A 146 -7.67 -14.70 8.17
C VAL A 146 -6.56 -15.74 8.25
N PHE A 147 -6.87 -17.03 8.06
CA PHE A 147 -5.90 -18.11 8.15
C PHE A 147 -5.01 -18.21 6.92
N TYR A 148 -5.54 -17.88 5.74
CA TYR A 148 -4.86 -17.94 4.44
C TYR A 148 -4.49 -16.56 3.86
N SER A 149 -4.71 -15.45 4.59
CA SER A 149 -4.24 -14.13 4.15
C SER A 149 -2.72 -14.14 3.93
N GLY A 150 -2.28 -13.42 2.92
CA GLY A 150 -0.86 -13.18 2.70
C GLY A 150 -0.20 -12.41 3.84
N ASP A 151 1.13 -12.40 3.83
CA ASP A 151 1.93 -11.60 4.76
C ASP A 151 1.71 -10.10 4.51
N GLY A 152 1.11 -9.39 5.46
CA GLY A 152 0.84 -7.96 5.29
C GLY A 152 2.01 -7.03 5.59
N ALA A 153 3.20 -7.57 5.89
CA ALA A 153 4.41 -6.81 6.11
C ALA A 153 5.63 -7.67 5.75
N TYR A 154 6.77 -7.05 5.45
CA TYR A 154 8.04 -7.76 5.31
C TYR A 154 8.74 -7.92 6.68
N ASP A 155 9.58 -8.96 6.79
CA ASP A 155 10.41 -9.25 7.95
C ASP A 155 11.18 -8.03 8.47
N PHE A 156 11.84 -7.29 7.58
CA PHE A 156 12.63 -6.11 7.94
C PHE A 156 11.76 -4.96 8.48
N GLN A 157 10.50 -4.86 8.05
CA GLN A 157 9.61 -3.80 8.55
C GLN A 157 9.26 -4.04 10.01
N TYR A 158 8.99 -5.27 10.41
CA TYR A 158 8.78 -5.59 11.82
C TYR A 158 10.00 -5.28 12.68
N GLN A 159 11.21 -5.48 12.15
CA GLN A 159 12.46 -5.17 12.86
C GLN A 159 12.64 -3.66 13.03
N ASP A 160 12.57 -2.92 11.92
CA ASP A 160 12.81 -1.48 11.88
C ASP A 160 11.74 -0.74 12.69
N LEU A 161 10.46 -1.02 12.41
CA LEU A 161 9.33 -0.39 13.11
C LEU A 161 9.19 -0.89 14.55
N GLY A 162 9.58 -2.13 14.85
CA GLY A 162 9.58 -2.65 16.22
C GLY A 162 10.57 -1.92 17.11
N CYS A 163 11.74 -1.56 16.58
CA CYS A 163 12.70 -0.73 17.31
C CYS A 163 12.12 0.66 17.59
N LEU A 164 11.52 1.31 16.58
CA LEU A 164 10.87 2.61 16.75
C LEU A 164 9.71 2.57 17.75
N LYS A 165 8.91 1.51 17.73
CA LYS A 165 7.76 1.30 18.61
C LYS A 165 8.15 1.17 20.08
N TYR A 166 9.26 0.50 20.38
CA TYR A 166 9.67 0.19 21.76
C TYR A 166 10.85 1.01 22.28
N ILE A 167 11.40 1.95 21.50
CA ILE A 167 12.57 2.74 21.93
C ILE A 167 12.30 3.56 23.20
N ASN A 168 11.08 4.09 23.35
CA ASN A 168 10.66 4.83 24.55
C ASN A 168 10.47 3.93 25.77
N ASP A 169 10.43 2.61 25.58
CA ASP A 169 10.32 1.60 26.63
C ASP A 169 11.68 0.95 26.97
N ASN A 170 12.78 1.40 26.35
CA ASN A 170 14.08 0.72 26.42
C ASN A 170 14.56 0.45 27.87
N LYS A 171 14.34 1.41 28.77
CA LYS A 171 14.67 1.24 30.19
C LYS A 171 13.98 0.03 30.81
N TRP A 172 12.69 -0.19 30.49
CA TRP A 172 11.94 -1.34 30.98
C TRP A 172 12.52 -2.65 30.47
N PHE A 173 12.94 -2.72 29.20
CA PHE A 173 13.56 -3.92 28.63
C PHE A 173 14.90 -4.26 29.30
N ILE A 174 15.74 -3.26 29.58
CA ILE A 174 17.02 -3.47 30.25
C ILE A 174 16.77 -4.04 31.66
N GLU A 175 15.85 -3.45 32.42
CA GLU A 175 15.57 -3.84 33.81
C GLU A 175 14.86 -5.19 33.92
N ASN A 176 13.95 -5.53 33.00
CA ASN A 176 13.08 -6.72 33.12
C ASN A 176 13.47 -7.88 32.19
N LYS A 177 14.17 -7.61 31.10
CA LYS A 177 14.52 -8.62 30.07
C LYS A 177 16.03 -8.74 29.83
N GLY A 178 16.84 -7.84 30.37
CA GLY A 178 18.31 -7.93 30.30
C GLY A 178 18.91 -7.55 28.93
N PHE A 179 18.14 -6.90 28.05
CA PHE A 179 18.62 -6.40 26.77
C PHE A 179 18.10 -4.99 26.47
N SER A 180 18.83 -4.23 25.65
CA SER A 180 18.40 -2.91 25.15
C SER A 180 17.76 -3.07 23.77
N VAL A 181 16.63 -2.41 23.55
CA VAL A 181 15.91 -2.31 22.27
C VAL A 181 16.80 -1.67 21.19
N GLU A 182 17.74 -0.80 21.58
CA GLU A 182 18.69 -0.17 20.65
C GLU A 182 19.57 -1.19 19.93
N TYR A 183 19.79 -2.37 20.54
CA TYR A 183 20.54 -3.48 19.91
C TYR A 183 19.64 -4.54 19.29
N ALA A 184 18.30 -4.43 19.39
CA ALA A 184 17.39 -5.48 18.93
C ALA A 184 17.49 -5.72 17.41
N HIS A 185 17.54 -4.65 16.60
CA HIS A 185 17.77 -4.76 15.16
C HIS A 185 19.07 -5.53 14.86
N PHE A 186 20.16 -5.16 15.53
CA PHE A 186 21.46 -5.83 15.39
C PHE A 186 21.39 -7.31 15.79
N PHE A 187 20.67 -7.67 16.86
CA PHE A 187 20.52 -9.06 17.28
C PHE A 187 19.77 -9.89 16.25
N ILE A 188 18.67 -9.37 15.71
CA ILE A 188 17.89 -10.07 14.68
C ILE A 188 18.74 -10.25 13.42
N GLU A 189 19.44 -9.21 12.97
CA GLU A 189 20.32 -9.33 11.79
C GLU A 189 21.50 -10.30 12.00
N ALA A 190 22.05 -10.39 13.21
CA ALA A 190 23.04 -11.41 13.56
C ALA A 190 22.47 -12.84 13.45
N ILE A 191 21.23 -13.04 13.91
CA ILE A 191 20.51 -14.32 13.79
C ILE A 191 20.28 -14.67 12.32
N PHE A 192 19.81 -13.71 11.51
CA PHE A 192 19.62 -13.87 10.06
C PHE A 192 20.93 -14.23 9.35
N HIS A 193 22.02 -13.53 9.68
CA HIS A 193 23.34 -13.81 9.12
C HIS A 193 23.79 -15.24 9.41
N ILE A 194 23.67 -15.69 10.67
CA ILE A 194 24.01 -17.07 11.06
C ILE A 194 23.13 -18.08 10.31
N ASN A 195 21.81 -17.82 10.20
CA ASN A 195 20.90 -18.68 9.45
C ASN A 195 21.35 -18.85 8.01
N HIS A 196 21.51 -17.73 7.29
CA HIS A 196 21.89 -17.73 5.89
C HIS A 196 23.24 -18.43 5.68
N LYS A 197 24.21 -18.20 6.57
CA LYS A 197 25.51 -18.89 6.53
C LYS A 197 25.36 -20.41 6.69
N LYS A 198 24.53 -20.88 7.62
CA LYS A 198 24.27 -22.31 7.84
C LYS A 198 23.56 -22.95 6.65
N ILE A 199 22.53 -22.31 6.12
CA ILE A 199 21.78 -22.78 4.94
C ILE A 199 22.69 -22.82 3.71
N HIS A 200 23.46 -21.74 3.47
CA HIS A 200 24.40 -21.67 2.35
C HIS A 200 25.46 -22.78 2.42
N ASN A 201 26.03 -23.03 3.60
CA ASN A 201 27.01 -24.10 3.81
C ASN A 201 26.41 -25.48 3.57
N ALA A 202 25.18 -25.74 4.03
CA ALA A 202 24.49 -27.00 3.79
C ALA A 202 24.31 -27.24 2.28
N ILE A 203 23.80 -26.25 1.54
CA ILE A 203 23.57 -26.34 0.10
C ILE A 203 24.88 -26.55 -0.68
N ASN A 204 25.93 -25.79 -0.36
CA ASN A 204 27.20 -25.86 -1.10
C ASN A 204 28.01 -27.12 -0.83
N SER A 205 27.87 -27.72 0.35
CA SER A 205 28.57 -28.96 0.70
C SER A 205 27.84 -30.22 0.21
N GLU A 206 26.85 -30.07 -0.67
CA GLU A 206 25.93 -31.15 -1.11
C GLU A 206 25.23 -31.87 0.07
N GLN A 207 25.17 -31.21 1.24
CA GLN A 207 24.46 -31.72 2.40
C GLN A 207 22.98 -31.36 2.30
N THR A 208 22.12 -32.22 2.85
CA THR A 208 20.70 -31.90 2.96
C THR A 208 20.49 -30.87 4.07
N VAL A 209 19.68 -29.84 3.78
CA VAL A 209 19.20 -28.91 4.81
C VAL A 209 18.45 -29.74 5.85
N SER A 210 18.89 -29.66 7.10
CA SER A 210 18.42 -30.49 8.20
C SER A 210 18.09 -29.64 9.42
N ILE A 211 17.54 -30.25 10.46
CA ILE A 211 17.26 -29.56 11.73
C ILE A 211 18.49 -28.82 12.28
N GLN A 212 19.70 -29.36 12.08
CA GLN A 212 20.95 -28.74 12.55
C GLN A 212 21.23 -27.39 11.87
N SER A 213 20.74 -27.18 10.64
CA SER A 213 20.85 -25.91 9.94
C SER A 213 20.06 -24.79 10.63
N PHE A 214 19.09 -25.14 11.48
CA PHE A 214 18.21 -24.21 12.20
C PHE A 214 18.46 -24.16 13.71
N ILE A 215 19.44 -24.91 14.22
CA ILE A 215 19.84 -24.86 15.62
C ILE A 215 20.94 -23.81 15.79
N TYR A 216 20.73 -22.86 16.70
CA TYR A 216 21.67 -21.81 17.07
C TYR A 216 22.31 -22.15 18.41
N THR A 217 23.61 -21.96 18.49
CA THR A 217 24.40 -22.21 19.68
C THR A 217 25.02 -20.92 20.21
N LYS A 218 25.29 -20.85 21.51
CA LYS A 218 26.04 -19.73 22.09
C LYS A 218 27.38 -19.49 21.36
N LYS A 219 28.03 -20.56 20.91
CA LYS A 219 29.27 -20.51 20.14
C LYS A 219 29.11 -19.79 18.79
N ASP A 220 28.01 -20.00 18.08
CA ASP A 220 27.76 -19.33 16.80
C ASP A 220 27.81 -17.80 16.94
N PHE A 221 27.27 -17.27 18.03
CA PHE A 221 27.29 -15.84 18.33
C PHE A 221 28.65 -15.35 18.82
N ILE A 222 29.37 -16.16 19.60
CA ILE A 222 30.76 -15.85 19.99
C ILE A 222 31.63 -15.67 18.74
N ASP A 223 31.61 -16.67 17.84
CA ASP A 223 32.43 -16.68 16.63
C ASP A 223 32.10 -15.48 15.71
N LEU A 224 30.81 -15.15 15.58
CA LEU A 224 30.36 -13.97 14.81
C LEU A 224 30.83 -12.66 15.44
N PHE A 225 30.63 -12.48 16.75
CA PHE A 225 30.96 -11.23 17.42
C PHE A 225 32.48 -11.02 17.54
N GLU A 226 33.28 -12.08 17.66
CA GLU A 226 34.73 -11.97 17.55
C GLU A 226 35.17 -11.46 16.17
N THR A 227 34.49 -11.89 15.10
CA THR A 227 34.72 -11.40 13.74
C THR A 227 34.38 -9.91 13.64
N TYR A 228 33.20 -9.51 14.10
CA TYR A 228 32.77 -8.11 14.09
C TYR A 228 33.62 -7.19 14.97
N LYS A 229 34.14 -7.69 16.10
CA LYS A 229 35.11 -6.94 16.93
C LYS A 229 36.43 -6.71 16.19
N LYS A 230 36.94 -7.71 15.46
CA LYS A 230 38.17 -7.57 14.64
C LYS A 230 37.98 -6.57 13.49
N GLU A 231 36.78 -6.50 12.95
CA GLU A 231 36.41 -5.60 11.84
C GLU A 231 35.96 -4.19 12.31
N ASN A 232 36.02 -3.90 13.62
CA ASN A 232 35.59 -2.64 14.25
C ASN A 232 34.09 -2.31 14.09
N TYR A 233 33.23 -3.30 13.85
CA TYR A 233 31.77 -3.12 13.79
C TYR A 233 31.09 -3.15 15.17
N LEU A 234 31.80 -3.63 16.20
CA LEU A 234 31.28 -3.76 17.57
C LEU A 234 32.31 -3.28 18.59
N PRO A 235 31.88 -2.62 19.69
CA PRO A 235 32.77 -2.31 20.81
C PRO A 235 33.42 -3.58 21.39
N THR A 236 34.67 -3.44 21.82
CA THR A 236 35.44 -4.56 22.39
C THR A 236 34.77 -5.15 23.65
N ASP A 237 34.09 -4.30 24.41
CA ASP A 237 33.36 -4.62 25.65
C ASP A 237 31.92 -5.13 25.44
N PHE A 238 31.48 -5.33 24.19
CA PHE A 238 30.15 -5.87 23.93
C PHE A 238 29.98 -7.28 24.53
N LEU A 239 28.94 -7.44 25.37
CA LEU A 239 28.64 -8.67 26.11
C LEU A 239 27.66 -9.57 25.34
N ILE A 240 28.06 -10.82 25.10
CA ILE A 240 27.23 -11.87 24.49
C ILE A 240 25.97 -12.15 25.31
N ASP A 241 26.01 -11.94 26.63
CA ASP A 241 24.85 -12.20 27.50
C ASP A 241 23.63 -11.36 27.11
N LYS A 242 23.81 -10.21 26.43
CA LYS A 242 22.71 -9.39 25.92
C LYS A 242 21.91 -10.09 24.81
N ILE A 243 22.58 -10.71 23.83
CA ILE A 243 21.88 -11.45 22.76
C ILE A 243 21.26 -12.74 23.30
N ILE A 244 21.90 -13.41 24.26
CA ILE A 244 21.32 -14.58 24.92
C ILE A 244 20.07 -14.21 25.71
N SER A 245 20.06 -13.04 26.38
CA SER A 245 18.89 -12.51 27.07
C SER A 245 17.75 -12.19 26.09
N PHE A 246 18.08 -11.59 24.93
CA PHE A 246 17.12 -11.39 23.84
C PHE A 246 16.50 -12.71 23.37
N ILE A 247 17.33 -13.70 22.99
CA ILE A 247 16.85 -15.01 22.53
C ILE A 247 15.99 -15.69 23.60
N SER A 248 16.43 -15.63 24.86
CA SER A 248 15.71 -16.22 26.00
C SER A 248 14.34 -15.57 26.22
N ALA A 249 14.21 -14.25 25.99
CA ALA A 249 12.94 -13.54 26.12
C ALA A 249 11.90 -13.98 25.06
N PHE A 250 12.36 -14.44 23.91
CA PHE A 250 11.54 -14.98 22.80
C PHE A 250 11.57 -16.51 22.71
N SER A 251 11.98 -17.20 23.79
CA SER A 251 12.08 -18.66 23.83
C SER A 251 10.91 -19.32 24.53
N PHE A 252 10.27 -20.26 23.86
CA PHE A 252 9.39 -21.26 24.44
C PHE A 252 10.21 -22.30 25.21
N LYS A 253 9.74 -22.64 26.42
CA LYS A 253 10.40 -23.60 27.31
C LYS A 253 9.67 -24.94 27.24
N LEU A 254 10.39 -26.00 26.88
CA LEU A 254 9.84 -27.36 26.79
C LEU A 254 9.33 -27.90 28.14
N ASP A 255 9.79 -27.35 29.26
CA ASP A 255 9.33 -27.73 30.60
C ASP A 255 7.95 -27.12 30.96
N ASN A 256 7.42 -26.18 30.14
CA ASN A 256 6.15 -25.51 30.37
C ASN A 256 5.17 -25.74 29.19
N LEU A 257 4.76 -26.99 29.00
CA LEU A 257 3.83 -27.37 27.93
C LEU A 257 2.38 -26.92 28.17
N GLU A 258 2.03 -26.45 29.38
CA GLU A 258 0.66 -26.06 29.74
C GLU A 258 0.06 -25.01 28.80
N ASP A 259 0.88 -24.13 28.22
CA ASP A 259 0.43 -23.14 27.25
C ASP A 259 0.16 -23.74 25.86
N LEU A 260 0.90 -24.78 25.46
CA LEU A 260 0.64 -25.53 24.24
C LEU A 260 -0.52 -26.51 24.39
N ASP A 261 -0.83 -27.00 25.59
CA ASP A 261 -2.00 -27.86 25.85
C ASP A 261 -3.34 -27.17 25.53
N LYS A 262 -3.34 -25.83 25.50
CA LYS A 262 -4.48 -24.99 25.11
C LYS A 262 -4.65 -24.89 23.58
N PHE A 263 -3.67 -25.34 22.78
CA PHE A 263 -3.73 -25.37 21.32
C PHE A 263 -4.38 -26.68 20.87
N GLN A 264 -5.70 -26.64 20.65
CA GLN A 264 -6.55 -27.83 20.39
C GLN A 264 -7.28 -27.75 19.04
N SER A 265 -7.16 -26.62 18.34
CA SER A 265 -7.76 -26.34 17.04
C SER A 265 -6.88 -25.37 16.24
N PHE A 266 -7.08 -25.31 14.92
CA PHE A 266 -6.27 -24.48 14.01
C PHE A 266 -6.30 -22.98 14.34
N ASP A 267 -7.41 -22.50 14.92
CA ASP A 267 -7.58 -21.07 15.24
C ASP A 267 -7.20 -20.72 16.68
N ASP A 268 -6.71 -21.69 17.46
CA ASP A 268 -6.18 -21.40 18.78
C ASP A 268 -4.91 -20.57 18.69
N PHE A 269 -4.65 -19.80 19.75
CA PHE A 269 -3.41 -19.07 19.83
C PHE A 269 -2.23 -20.05 19.92
N ASN A 270 -1.33 -19.97 18.94
CA ASN A 270 -0.10 -20.74 18.93
C ASN A 270 1.01 -20.00 19.71
N PRO A 271 1.45 -20.50 20.89
CA PRO A 271 2.49 -19.84 21.68
C PRO A 271 3.83 -19.70 20.96
N LEU A 272 4.14 -20.59 20.00
CA LEU A 272 5.39 -20.54 19.25
C LEU A 272 5.44 -19.37 18.27
N VAL A 273 4.31 -18.74 17.93
CA VAL A 273 4.32 -17.50 17.14
C VAL A 273 4.79 -16.32 17.99
N ALA A 274 4.48 -16.30 19.28
CA ALA A 274 4.93 -15.25 20.21
C ALA A 274 6.33 -15.52 20.79
N PHE A 275 6.71 -16.80 20.91
CA PHE A 275 7.99 -17.27 21.41
C PHE A 275 8.63 -18.28 20.44
N PRO A 276 9.14 -17.80 19.29
CA PRO A 276 9.54 -18.66 18.17
C PRO A 276 10.82 -19.46 18.36
N PHE A 277 11.64 -19.12 19.35
CA PHE A 277 12.74 -19.98 19.73
C PHE A 277 12.25 -21.14 20.58
N ILE A 278 12.71 -22.36 20.31
CA ILE A 278 12.51 -23.49 21.21
C ILE A 278 13.83 -23.75 21.94
N LYS A 279 13.83 -23.59 23.27
CA LYS A 279 15.02 -23.84 24.10
C LYS A 279 15.27 -25.35 24.21
N LEU A 280 16.34 -25.85 23.58
CA LEU A 280 16.72 -27.27 23.61
C LEU A 280 17.67 -27.57 24.79
N SER A 281 18.52 -26.60 25.15
CA SER A 281 19.41 -26.63 26.32
C SER A 281 19.82 -25.19 26.67
N GLU A 282 20.63 -24.98 27.71
CA GLU A 282 21.12 -23.63 28.07
C GLU A 282 21.82 -22.90 26.92
N ASP A 283 22.56 -23.62 26.08
CA ASP A 283 23.35 -23.04 25.00
C ASP A 283 22.81 -23.34 23.59
N LYS A 284 21.61 -23.94 23.46
CA LYS A 284 21.05 -24.35 22.14
C LYS A 284 19.59 -23.99 21.98
N PHE A 285 19.27 -23.35 20.85
CA PHE A 285 17.94 -22.87 20.51
C PHE A 285 17.58 -23.27 19.08
N LEU A 286 16.38 -23.78 18.86
CA LEU A 286 15.85 -24.03 17.52
C LEU A 286 15.00 -22.85 17.07
N LEU A 287 15.20 -22.37 15.83
CA LEU A 287 14.34 -21.39 15.19
C LEU A 287 14.20 -21.74 13.70
N LEU A 288 12.99 -22.10 13.28
CA LEU A 288 12.70 -22.44 11.88
C LEU A 288 12.40 -21.21 11.01
N ASP A 289 11.84 -20.15 11.61
CA ASP A 289 11.28 -19.03 10.87
C ASP A 289 11.76 -17.66 11.33
N LEU A 290 12.53 -17.03 10.44
CA LEU A 290 13.08 -15.69 10.66
C LEU A 290 12.00 -14.60 10.59
N TYR A 291 10.96 -14.81 9.77
CA TYR A 291 9.82 -13.91 9.69
C TYR A 291 9.03 -13.89 11.00
N THR A 292 8.65 -15.06 11.52
CA THR A 292 7.93 -15.18 12.80
C THR A 292 8.73 -14.56 13.95
N LEU A 293 10.08 -14.69 13.97
CA LEU A 293 10.90 -13.96 14.94
C LEU A 293 10.74 -12.43 14.84
N SER A 294 10.79 -11.90 13.62
CA SER A 294 10.65 -10.46 13.39
C SER A 294 9.27 -9.98 13.82
N GLN A 295 8.21 -10.71 13.44
CA GLN A 295 6.85 -10.44 13.86
C GLN A 295 6.68 -10.53 15.39
N ALA A 296 7.23 -11.56 16.03
CA ALA A 296 7.21 -11.72 17.48
C ALA A 296 7.88 -10.54 18.19
N PHE A 297 9.00 -10.04 17.66
CA PHE A 297 9.65 -8.85 18.20
C PHE A 297 8.75 -7.62 18.12
N TYR A 298 7.99 -7.44 17.05
CA TYR A 298 7.07 -6.31 16.90
C TYR A 298 5.82 -6.42 17.79
N GLU A 299 5.26 -7.63 17.95
CA GLU A 299 3.95 -7.84 18.57
C GLU A 299 4.04 -8.23 20.06
N THR A 300 4.88 -9.20 20.39
CA THR A 300 4.90 -9.84 21.72
C THR A 300 5.24 -8.87 22.86
N PRO A 301 6.21 -7.94 22.74
CA PRO A 301 6.63 -7.15 23.88
C PRO A 301 5.55 -6.25 24.47
N PHE A 302 4.60 -5.77 23.66
CA PHE A 302 3.48 -4.99 24.16
C PHE A 302 2.65 -5.75 25.22
N PHE A 303 2.52 -7.07 25.09
CA PHE A 303 1.83 -7.89 26.09
C PHE A 303 2.61 -7.99 27.39
N TRP A 304 3.95 -8.02 27.34
CA TRP A 304 4.79 -7.97 28.54
C TRP A 304 4.62 -6.65 29.29
N LEU A 305 4.67 -5.53 28.54
CA LEU A 305 4.51 -4.19 29.09
C LEU A 305 3.10 -3.98 29.65
N SER A 306 2.07 -4.48 28.97
CA SER A 306 0.67 -4.36 29.40
C SER A 306 0.36 -5.21 30.63
N SER A 307 1.08 -6.33 30.81
CA SER A 307 0.94 -7.19 32.00
C SER A 307 1.58 -6.59 33.25
N ASP A 308 2.47 -5.61 33.10
CA ASP A 308 3.00 -4.81 34.20
C ASP A 308 1.99 -3.70 34.56
N ASN A 309 1.23 -3.93 35.65
CA ASN A 309 0.22 -3.00 36.13
C ASN A 309 0.73 -1.57 36.37
N LYS A 310 2.03 -1.38 36.68
CA LYS A 310 2.61 -0.04 36.89
C LYS A 310 2.96 0.64 35.58
N TYR A 311 3.21 -0.14 34.53
CA TYR A 311 3.73 0.34 33.25
C TYR A 311 2.68 0.38 32.12
N ASN A 312 1.58 -0.38 32.24
CA ASN A 312 0.55 -0.54 31.21
C ASN A 312 0.05 0.79 30.61
N ASN A 313 -0.22 1.81 31.45
CA ASN A 313 -0.67 3.11 30.97
C ASN A 313 0.40 3.83 30.12
N LEU A 314 1.67 3.75 30.52
CA LEU A 314 2.78 4.34 29.78
C LEU A 314 3.02 3.58 28.47
N ALA A 315 2.97 2.25 28.49
CA ALA A 315 3.09 1.42 27.28
C ALA A 315 1.99 1.73 26.25
N SER A 316 0.74 1.88 26.72
CA SER A 316 -0.39 2.25 25.87
C SER A 316 -0.21 3.64 25.25
N LYS A 317 0.30 4.60 26.03
CA LYS A 317 0.63 5.94 25.55
C LYS A 317 1.74 5.92 24.50
N ASN A 318 2.87 5.28 24.80
CA ASN A 318 4.03 5.19 23.90
C ASN A 318 3.66 4.53 22.55
N ARG A 319 2.80 3.51 22.57
CA ARG A 319 2.30 2.86 21.36
C ARG A 319 1.41 3.76 20.49
N GLY A 320 0.58 4.59 21.11
CA GLY A 320 -0.21 5.61 20.41
C GLY A 320 0.71 6.66 19.75
N GLU A 321 1.62 7.24 20.55
CA GLU A 321 2.59 8.23 20.08
C GLU A 321 3.48 7.70 18.95
N PHE A 322 3.90 6.43 18.99
CA PHE A 322 4.64 5.80 17.88
C PHE A 322 3.87 5.91 16.55
N THR A 323 2.57 5.60 16.57
CA THR A 323 1.75 5.56 15.35
C THR A 323 1.58 6.97 14.78
N GLU A 324 1.25 7.93 15.65
CA GLU A 324 1.07 9.33 15.25
C GLU A 324 2.37 9.95 14.72
N ASN A 325 3.49 9.75 15.44
CA ASN A 325 4.79 10.30 15.06
C ASN A 325 5.31 9.69 13.76
N MET A 326 5.05 8.41 13.49
CA MET A 326 5.44 7.77 12.24
C MET A 326 4.69 8.39 11.05
N VAL A 327 3.37 8.53 11.15
CA VAL A 327 2.56 9.20 10.10
C VAL A 327 3.05 10.64 9.92
N TYR A 328 3.16 11.39 11.01
CA TYR A 328 3.62 12.78 10.96
C TYR A 328 4.98 12.93 10.28
N SER A 329 5.96 12.09 10.63
CA SER A 329 7.32 12.15 10.08
C SER A 329 7.33 11.84 8.58
N ILE A 330 6.66 10.77 8.14
CA ILE A 330 6.57 10.40 6.72
C ILE A 330 5.97 11.54 5.90
N PHE A 331 4.84 12.09 6.34
CA PHE A 331 4.16 13.13 5.57
C PHE A 331 4.89 14.48 5.63
N CYS A 332 5.63 14.78 6.71
CA CYS A 332 6.52 15.95 6.77
C CYS A 332 7.68 15.85 5.77
N ASP A 333 8.28 14.66 5.65
CA ASP A 333 9.39 14.43 4.72
C ASP A 333 8.91 14.49 3.26
N VAL A 334 7.70 14.00 2.98
CA VAL A 334 7.12 13.99 1.64
C VAL A 334 6.58 15.36 1.24
N PHE A 335 5.77 16.02 2.09
CA PHE A 335 5.03 17.23 1.69
C PHE A 335 5.55 18.53 2.33
N GLY A 336 6.56 18.46 3.19
CA GLY A 336 7.06 19.62 3.95
C GLY A 336 6.29 19.86 5.24
N LYS A 337 7.00 20.29 6.29
CA LYS A 337 6.43 20.52 7.64
C LYS A 337 5.36 21.60 7.67
N GLU A 338 5.40 22.53 6.73
CA GLU A 338 4.43 23.61 6.59
C GLU A 338 3.05 23.14 6.12
N ASN A 339 2.95 21.93 5.57
CA ASN A 339 1.73 21.32 5.05
C ASN A 339 1.17 20.22 5.97
N VAL A 340 1.77 19.99 7.15
CA VAL A 340 1.44 18.89 8.05
C VAL A 340 1.31 19.37 9.50
N TRP A 341 0.17 19.08 10.13
CA TRP A 341 -0.13 19.44 11.51
C TRP A 341 -0.44 18.20 12.34
N LEU A 342 0.09 18.15 13.56
CA LEU A 342 -0.10 17.08 14.53
C LEU A 342 -1.06 17.56 15.64
N ASN A 343 -1.98 16.70 16.08
CA ASN A 343 -2.88 16.92 17.21
C ASN A 343 -3.67 18.24 17.12
N VAL A 344 -4.50 18.35 16.07
CA VAL A 344 -5.33 19.52 15.80
C VAL A 344 -6.69 19.41 16.48
N ASP A 345 -6.92 20.27 17.47
CA ASP A 345 -8.22 20.44 18.11
C ASP A 345 -9.08 21.47 17.37
N LEU A 346 -10.32 21.12 17.06
CA LEU A 346 -11.29 22.01 16.41
C LEU A 346 -12.37 22.45 17.40
N TYR A 347 -12.65 23.76 17.43
CA TYR A 347 -13.69 24.40 18.24
C TYR A 347 -14.62 25.23 17.36
N SER A 348 -15.92 25.31 17.68
CA SER A 348 -16.83 26.22 16.95
C SER A 348 -16.47 27.67 17.23
N LYS A 349 -16.50 28.55 16.21
CA LYS A 349 -16.29 30.00 16.37
C LYS A 349 -17.33 30.66 17.28
N SER A 350 -18.50 30.05 17.43
CA SER A 350 -19.61 30.58 18.24
C SER A 350 -19.51 30.25 19.74
N GLY A 351 -18.59 29.36 20.14
CA GLY A 351 -18.42 28.93 21.53
C GLY A 351 -17.71 29.96 22.40
N LEU A 352 -18.19 30.20 23.63
CA LEU A 352 -17.68 31.25 24.52
C LEU A 352 -16.41 30.89 25.30
N ASN A 353 -16.17 29.60 25.58
CA ASN A 353 -15.13 29.18 26.55
C ASN A 353 -13.99 28.32 25.97
N HIS A 354 -14.09 27.83 24.72
CA HIS A 354 -13.11 26.96 24.03
C HIS A 354 -12.29 26.05 24.97
N SER A 355 -12.98 25.38 25.90
CA SER A 355 -12.36 24.45 26.84
C SER A 355 -12.27 23.07 26.18
N LYS A 356 -11.41 22.16 26.67
CA LYS A 356 -11.32 20.79 26.11
C LYS A 356 -12.67 20.06 26.00
N LYS A 357 -13.67 20.44 26.79
CA LYS A 357 -15.03 19.86 26.77
C LYS A 357 -15.90 20.39 25.62
N ASP A 358 -15.55 21.56 25.06
CA ASP A 358 -16.28 22.22 23.98
C ASP A 358 -15.68 21.90 22.59
N ARG A 359 -14.73 20.97 22.55
CA ARG A 359 -14.07 20.52 21.32
C ARG A 359 -15.10 19.81 20.43
N ILE A 360 -15.24 20.27 19.19
CA ILE A 360 -16.17 19.73 18.19
C ILE A 360 -15.50 18.69 17.28
N GLY A 361 -14.17 18.65 17.23
CA GLY A 361 -13.40 17.65 16.50
C GLY A 361 -11.95 17.59 16.96
N GLU A 362 -11.31 16.45 16.75
CA GLU A 362 -9.90 16.20 17.04
C GLU A 362 -9.32 15.42 15.87
N ILE A 363 -8.25 15.94 15.27
CA ILE A 363 -7.55 15.32 14.16
C ILE A 363 -6.13 14.98 14.63
N ASP A 364 -5.79 13.69 14.58
CA ASP A 364 -4.47 13.22 15.00
C ASP A 364 -3.40 13.79 14.06
N ILE A 365 -3.56 13.66 12.73
CA ILE A 365 -2.68 14.29 11.74
C ILE A 365 -3.51 14.91 10.61
N LEU A 366 -3.25 16.17 10.28
CA LEU A 366 -3.83 16.86 9.12
C LEU A 366 -2.72 17.15 8.12
N VAL A 367 -2.94 16.77 6.86
CA VAL A 367 -2.10 17.20 5.74
C VAL A 367 -2.95 18.04 4.80
N ASN A 368 -2.51 19.21 4.36
CA ASN A 368 -3.24 20.04 3.40
C ASN A 368 -2.32 20.45 2.25
N ILE A 369 -2.70 20.07 1.02
CA ILE A 369 -1.96 20.38 -0.20
C ILE A 369 -2.89 21.18 -1.11
N HIS A 370 -2.73 22.50 -1.16
CA HIS A 370 -3.52 23.42 -2.00
C HIS A 370 -5.04 23.25 -1.90
N GLY A 371 -5.55 23.01 -0.69
CA GLY A 371 -6.98 22.76 -0.43
C GLY A 371 -7.37 21.29 -0.36
N TYR A 372 -6.48 20.37 -0.73
CA TYR A 372 -6.70 18.94 -0.64
C TYR A 372 -6.24 18.42 0.72
N SER A 373 -7.19 18.14 1.61
CA SER A 373 -6.93 17.74 3.00
C SER A 373 -6.98 16.23 3.19
N LEU A 374 -5.91 15.64 3.74
CA LEU A 374 -5.90 14.27 4.23
C LEU A 374 -6.08 14.31 5.75
N VAL A 375 -7.14 13.67 6.24
CA VAL A 375 -7.56 13.75 7.65
C VAL A 375 -7.30 12.39 8.30
N PHE A 376 -6.20 12.27 9.03
CA PHE A 376 -5.76 11.02 9.61
C PHE A 376 -6.28 10.81 11.04
N GLN A 377 -6.61 9.56 11.35
CA GLN A 377 -6.93 9.07 12.68
C GLN A 377 -6.10 7.82 12.96
N ALA A 378 -5.15 7.92 13.89
CA ALA A 378 -4.28 6.83 14.29
C ALA A 378 -4.95 5.96 15.35
N LYS A 379 -4.81 4.64 15.22
CA LYS A 379 -5.36 3.65 16.16
C LYS A 379 -4.40 2.48 16.33
N SER A 380 -4.33 1.98 17.57
CA SER A 380 -3.42 0.88 17.94
C SER A 380 -4.14 -0.42 18.30
N LYS A 381 -5.43 -0.58 17.97
CA LYS A 381 -6.19 -1.81 18.30
C LYS A 381 -6.05 -2.87 17.22
N LYS A 382 -5.96 -4.15 17.62
CA LYS A 382 -5.89 -5.35 16.76
C LYS A 382 -7.13 -6.23 16.96
N LEU A 383 -7.42 -7.11 15.99
CA LEU A 383 -8.41 -8.18 16.16
C LEU A 383 -8.04 -9.11 17.32
N THR A 384 -9.02 -9.39 18.17
CA THR A 384 -8.91 -10.39 19.25
C THR A 384 -8.85 -11.81 18.69
N ILE A 385 -8.35 -12.75 19.50
CA ILE A 385 -8.30 -14.19 19.13
C ILE A 385 -9.70 -14.71 18.78
N ASN A 386 -10.72 -14.33 19.54
CA ASN A 386 -12.10 -14.74 19.28
C ASN A 386 -12.64 -14.22 17.94
N ALA A 387 -12.22 -13.03 17.50
CA ALA A 387 -12.57 -12.52 16.18
C ALA A 387 -11.90 -13.35 15.07
N ARG A 388 -10.64 -13.79 15.26
CA ARG A 388 -9.93 -14.65 14.28
C ARG A 388 -10.58 -16.02 14.13
N LYS A 389 -11.22 -16.53 15.18
CA LYS A 389 -12.03 -17.77 15.16
C LYS A 389 -13.36 -17.65 14.38
N GLY A 390 -13.57 -16.57 13.63
CA GLY A 390 -14.78 -16.37 12.82
C GLY A 390 -16.01 -15.90 13.60
N ASN A 391 -15.87 -15.50 14.87
CA ASN A 391 -16.98 -14.92 15.63
C ASN A 391 -17.35 -13.54 15.05
N ILE A 392 -18.38 -13.52 14.20
CA ILE A 392 -18.82 -12.32 13.46
C ILE A 392 -19.13 -11.15 14.40
N GLN A 393 -19.80 -11.38 15.53
CA GLN A 393 -20.12 -10.31 16.49
C GLN A 393 -18.86 -9.68 17.09
N GLN A 394 -17.86 -10.50 17.40
CA GLN A 394 -16.59 -10.00 17.91
C GLN A 394 -15.78 -9.30 16.82
N ILE A 395 -15.82 -9.79 15.59
CA ILE A 395 -15.21 -9.14 14.42
C ILE A 395 -15.82 -7.76 14.21
N ASP A 396 -17.15 -7.66 14.14
CA ASP A 396 -17.86 -6.39 13.99
C ASP A 396 -17.49 -5.41 15.11
N ASN A 397 -17.41 -5.89 16.36
CA ASN A 397 -17.02 -5.08 17.51
C ASN A 397 -15.56 -4.60 17.44
N ASP A 398 -14.63 -5.49 17.10
CA ASP A 398 -13.20 -5.18 17.00
C ASP A 398 -12.93 -4.25 15.80
N PHE A 399 -13.53 -4.53 14.65
CA PHE A 399 -13.50 -3.68 13.46
C PHE A 399 -14.09 -2.30 13.76
N SER A 400 -15.24 -2.24 14.44
CA SER A 400 -15.87 -0.97 14.81
C SER A 400 -14.95 -0.13 15.71
N LYS A 401 -14.34 -0.77 16.71
CA LYS A 401 -13.40 -0.14 17.65
C LYS A 401 -12.09 0.29 17.02
N ALA A 402 -11.59 -0.44 16.03
CA ALA A 402 -10.31 -0.17 15.38
C ALA A 402 -10.44 0.80 14.20
N ILE A 403 -11.52 0.69 13.42
CA ILE A 403 -11.65 1.33 12.10
C ILE A 403 -12.90 2.22 12.02
N GLN A 404 -14.11 1.71 12.28
CA GLN A 404 -15.35 2.47 12.07
C GLN A 404 -15.40 3.77 12.89
N HIS A 405 -15.00 3.74 14.16
CA HIS A 405 -14.98 4.94 15.00
C HIS A 405 -13.96 5.98 14.52
N ALA A 406 -12.78 5.52 14.08
CA ALA A 406 -11.75 6.40 13.52
C ALA A 406 -12.24 7.05 12.22
N TYR A 407 -12.86 6.26 11.34
CA TYR A 407 -13.51 6.78 10.14
C TYR A 407 -14.58 7.83 10.46
N ASN A 408 -15.52 7.53 11.37
CA ASN A 408 -16.57 8.47 11.74
C ASN A 408 -15.97 9.80 12.23
N GLN A 409 -14.94 9.73 13.09
CA GLN A 409 -14.23 10.91 13.58
C GLN A 409 -13.57 11.71 12.45
N ALA A 410 -12.86 11.04 11.53
CA ALA A 410 -12.22 11.69 10.38
C ALA A 410 -13.25 12.35 9.44
N PHE A 411 -14.39 11.68 9.21
CA PHE A 411 -15.47 12.21 8.38
C PHE A 411 -16.14 13.44 9.01
N GLU A 412 -16.43 13.40 10.31
CA GLU A 412 -16.99 14.57 11.02
C GLU A 412 -16.01 15.76 11.01
N CYS A 413 -14.72 15.51 11.25
CA CYS A 413 -13.70 16.56 11.15
C CYS A 413 -13.59 17.12 9.73
N SER A 414 -13.71 16.26 8.71
CA SER A 414 -13.70 16.68 7.30
C SER A 414 -14.86 17.64 6.99
N LYS A 415 -16.07 17.39 7.53
CA LYS A 415 -17.21 18.31 7.38
C LYS A 415 -16.96 19.65 8.06
N ILE A 416 -16.36 19.65 9.25
CA ILE A 416 -16.02 20.88 9.98
C ILE A 416 -15.01 21.72 9.18
N LEU A 417 -13.97 21.08 8.63
CA LEU A 417 -12.95 21.75 7.81
C LEU A 417 -13.57 22.40 6.56
N LEU A 418 -14.41 21.67 5.83
CA LEU A 418 -15.12 22.17 4.64
C LEU A 418 -16.09 23.32 4.95
N GLY A 419 -16.68 23.34 6.15
CA GLY A 419 -17.56 24.41 6.60
C GLY A 419 -16.84 25.71 6.94
N ASN A 420 -15.52 25.66 7.20
CA ASN A 420 -14.68 26.81 7.59
C ASN A 420 -15.19 27.62 8.81
N ASP A 421 -16.05 27.03 9.64
CA ASP A 421 -16.62 27.65 10.84
C ASP A 421 -15.99 27.08 12.13
N TYR A 422 -14.67 27.14 12.20
CA TYR A 422 -13.91 26.61 13.34
C TYR A 422 -12.74 27.50 13.76
N ILE A 423 -12.26 27.27 14.98
CA ILE A 423 -10.97 27.71 15.51
C ILE A 423 -10.15 26.45 15.73
N ALA A 424 -8.98 26.38 15.11
CA ALA A 424 -8.04 25.29 15.31
C ALA A 424 -7.04 25.65 16.40
N ARG A 425 -6.72 24.67 17.25
CA ARG A 425 -5.65 24.77 18.25
C ARG A 425 -4.69 23.60 18.18
N ILE A 426 -3.42 23.89 18.39
CA ILE A 426 -2.34 22.89 18.51
C ILE A 426 -1.59 23.24 19.80
N GLU A 427 -1.46 22.26 20.70
CA GLU A 427 -0.85 22.47 22.03
C GLU A 427 -1.47 23.64 22.83
N GLY A 428 -2.72 24.00 22.54
CA GLY A 428 -3.45 25.10 23.17
C GLY A 428 -3.34 26.46 22.45
N GLU A 429 -2.41 26.60 21.50
CA GLU A 429 -2.22 27.81 20.71
C GLU A 429 -3.15 27.85 19.50
N ILE A 430 -3.68 29.02 19.15
CA ILE A 430 -4.56 29.18 17.98
C ILE A 430 -3.72 29.17 16.71
N VAL A 431 -4.06 28.27 15.78
CA VAL A 431 -3.36 28.12 14.50
C VAL A 431 -4.33 28.40 13.35
N LYS A 432 -3.86 29.14 12.34
CA LYS A 432 -4.60 29.34 11.10
C LYS A 432 -4.25 28.21 10.13
N LEU A 433 -5.21 27.33 9.87
CA LEU A 433 -5.08 26.29 8.86
C LEU A 433 -5.37 26.85 7.45
N PRO A 434 -4.81 26.25 6.38
CA PRO A 434 -5.20 26.56 5.02
C PRO A 434 -6.69 26.27 4.75
N GLU A 435 -7.24 26.88 3.71
CA GLU A 435 -8.59 26.53 3.25
C GLU A 435 -8.65 25.07 2.79
N THR A 436 -9.82 24.46 2.90
CA THR A 436 -10.07 23.07 2.51
C THR A 436 -11.15 23.03 1.44
N ASP A 437 -10.77 22.53 0.26
CA ASP A 437 -11.64 22.35 -0.90
C ASP A 437 -12.18 20.91 -0.99
N PHE A 438 -11.39 19.93 -0.54
CA PHE A 438 -11.68 18.50 -0.63
C PHE A 438 -11.00 17.72 0.51
N CYS A 439 -11.62 16.65 0.98
CA CYS A 439 -11.09 15.81 2.07
C CYS A 439 -10.99 14.33 1.71
N ILE A 440 -9.95 13.64 2.18
CA ILE A 440 -9.89 12.17 2.26
C ILE A 440 -9.77 11.77 3.74
N PRO A 441 -10.78 11.09 4.30
CA PRO A 441 -10.67 10.47 5.63
C PRO A 441 -9.73 9.25 5.59
N ILE A 442 -8.73 9.21 6.48
CA ILE A 442 -7.76 8.10 6.52
C ILE A 442 -7.63 7.55 7.95
N CYS A 443 -7.86 6.26 8.13
CA CYS A 443 -7.54 5.55 9.37
C CYS A 443 -6.15 4.91 9.25
N VAL A 444 -5.32 5.00 10.29
CA VAL A 444 -4.01 4.34 10.32
C VAL A 444 -3.92 3.37 11.49
N LEU A 445 -3.57 2.12 11.20
CA LEU A 445 -3.43 1.04 12.16
C LEU A 445 -1.96 0.81 12.51
N SER A 446 -1.66 0.74 13.80
CA SER A 446 -0.31 0.41 14.29
C SER A 446 0.04 -1.08 14.15
N GLU A 447 -0.91 -1.93 13.77
CA GLU A 447 -0.72 -3.38 13.69
C GLU A 447 -1.25 -3.90 12.38
N HIS A 448 -0.69 -5.03 11.94
CA HIS A 448 -1.22 -5.74 10.80
C HIS A 448 -2.60 -6.31 11.15
N PHE A 449 -3.56 -6.03 10.27
CA PHE A 449 -4.94 -6.47 10.39
C PHE A 449 -5.22 -7.51 9.28
N PRO A 450 -5.35 -8.80 9.61
CA PRO A 450 -5.53 -9.85 8.59
C PRO A 450 -6.78 -9.63 7.73
N ALA A 451 -6.69 -9.93 6.42
CA ALA A 451 -7.78 -9.75 5.46
C ALA A 451 -8.42 -8.35 5.46
N LEU A 452 -7.63 -7.30 5.69
CA LEU A 452 -8.11 -5.93 5.87
C LEU A 452 -8.91 -5.39 4.67
N THR A 453 -8.42 -5.59 3.45
CA THR A 453 -9.07 -5.18 2.19
C THR A 453 -10.50 -5.72 2.08
N MET A 454 -10.67 -7.01 2.35
CA MET A 454 -11.95 -7.70 2.38
C MET A 454 -12.86 -7.17 3.49
N GLN A 455 -12.32 -7.00 4.71
CA GLN A 455 -13.09 -6.49 5.84
C GLN A 455 -13.55 -5.05 5.64
N ILE A 456 -12.73 -4.16 5.07
CA ILE A 456 -13.14 -2.80 4.71
C ILE A 456 -14.32 -2.85 3.74
N ARG A 457 -14.23 -3.67 2.69
CA ARG A 457 -15.27 -3.79 1.67
C ARG A 457 -16.63 -4.20 2.25
N TRP A 458 -16.64 -5.13 3.19
CA TRP A 458 -17.90 -5.71 3.70
C TRP A 458 -18.40 -5.08 5.01
N LEU A 459 -17.51 -4.50 5.83
CA LEU A 459 -17.86 -4.00 7.17
C LEU A 459 -17.89 -2.47 7.29
N LEU A 460 -17.11 -1.74 6.48
CA LEU A 460 -17.02 -0.29 6.61
C LEU A 460 -18.31 0.37 6.12
N LYS A 461 -18.96 1.11 7.01
CA LYS A 461 -20.17 1.88 6.70
C LYS A 461 -19.79 3.33 6.45
N GLU A 462 -19.92 3.78 5.22
CA GLU A 462 -19.50 5.11 4.79
C GLU A 462 -20.67 6.04 4.47
N ASN A 463 -20.52 7.28 4.88
CA ASN A 463 -21.36 8.40 4.51
C ASN A 463 -20.92 8.98 3.16
N GLN A 464 -21.88 9.46 2.38
CA GLN A 464 -21.65 10.09 1.08
C GLN A 464 -21.58 11.61 1.21
N HIS A 465 -20.64 12.25 0.50
CA HIS A 465 -20.51 13.70 0.41
C HIS A 465 -19.74 14.09 -0.85
N GLU A 466 -20.14 15.16 -1.55
CA GLU A 466 -19.55 15.57 -2.83
C GLU A 466 -18.05 15.92 -2.74
N LYS A 467 -17.64 16.51 -1.62
CA LYS A 467 -16.25 16.96 -1.35
C LYS A 467 -15.46 16.11 -0.36
N ILE A 468 -16.00 14.96 0.06
CA ILE A 468 -15.27 14.03 0.94
C ILE A 468 -15.18 12.71 0.20
N ALA A 469 -13.97 12.31 -0.16
CA ALA A 469 -13.73 11.02 -0.78
C ALA A 469 -14.13 9.89 0.16
N SER A 470 -14.24 8.71 -0.41
CA SER A 470 -14.30 7.52 0.41
C SER A 470 -13.05 7.33 1.26
N ALA A 471 -13.24 6.67 2.38
CA ALA A 471 -12.21 6.48 3.37
C ALA A 471 -11.16 5.46 2.95
N LEU A 472 -9.95 5.70 3.42
CA LEU A 472 -8.85 4.76 3.33
C LEU A 472 -8.48 4.26 4.73
N VAL A 473 -8.01 3.02 4.79
CA VAL A 473 -7.45 2.45 6.01
C VAL A 473 -6.09 1.91 5.64
N PHE A 474 -5.04 2.42 6.26
CA PHE A 474 -3.68 1.97 6.07
C PHE A 474 -3.18 1.33 7.36
N ASP A 475 -2.22 0.42 7.26
CA ASP A 475 -1.35 0.12 8.39
C ASP A 475 0.00 0.83 8.24
N VAL A 476 0.77 0.86 9.32
CA VAL A 476 2.12 1.44 9.32
C VAL A 476 3.07 0.76 8.33
N PHE A 477 2.82 -0.50 7.96
CA PHE A 477 3.65 -1.25 7.03
C PHE A 477 3.43 -0.79 5.60
N LEU A 478 2.19 -0.56 5.19
CA LEU A 478 1.89 0.04 3.89
C LEU A 478 2.47 1.45 3.79
N LEU A 479 2.32 2.28 4.83
CA LEU A 479 2.89 3.64 4.83
C LEU A 479 4.43 3.63 4.70
N ASP A 480 5.09 2.69 5.38
CA ASP A 480 6.53 2.50 5.26
C ASP A 480 6.95 2.08 3.84
N LEU A 481 6.17 1.19 3.19
CA LEU A 481 6.42 0.81 1.79
C LEU A 481 6.17 1.97 0.83
N MET A 482 5.09 2.73 1.03
CA MET A 482 4.80 3.94 0.26
C MET A 482 5.99 4.90 0.33
N TYR A 483 6.51 5.17 1.53
CA TYR A 483 7.66 6.05 1.74
C TYR A 483 8.94 5.54 1.08
N LYS A 484 9.15 4.22 1.05
CA LYS A 484 10.32 3.59 0.40
C LYS A 484 10.23 3.47 -1.12
N THR A 485 9.05 3.62 -1.73
CA THR A 485 8.84 3.28 -3.15
C THR A 485 8.24 4.39 -4.01
N LEU A 486 7.41 5.27 -3.44
CA LEU A 486 6.86 6.44 -4.12
C LEU A 486 7.86 7.60 -3.97
N ASN A 487 8.59 7.90 -5.05
CA ASN A 487 9.77 8.75 -5.00
C ASN A 487 9.48 10.26 -4.99
N THR A 488 8.24 10.65 -5.26
CA THR A 488 7.86 12.07 -5.36
C THR A 488 6.56 12.36 -4.61
N PRO A 489 6.38 13.60 -4.09
CA PRO A 489 5.13 14.03 -3.48
C PRO A 489 3.91 13.79 -4.38
N LEU A 490 4.08 14.00 -5.70
CA LEU A 490 3.05 13.75 -6.70
C LEU A 490 2.65 12.27 -6.80
N GLU A 491 3.60 11.34 -6.84
CA GLU A 491 3.30 9.90 -6.83
C GLU A 491 2.57 9.50 -5.54
N PHE A 492 2.99 10.08 -4.41
CA PHE A 492 2.41 9.81 -3.09
C PHE A 492 0.93 10.20 -3.03
N ILE A 493 0.60 11.44 -3.42
CA ILE A 493 -0.78 11.93 -3.40
C ILE A 493 -1.64 11.29 -4.49
N HIS A 494 -1.05 10.94 -5.63
CA HIS A 494 -1.74 10.23 -6.71
C HIS A 494 -2.16 8.83 -6.28
N PHE A 495 -1.29 8.06 -5.61
CA PHE A 495 -1.67 6.73 -5.09
C PHE A 495 -2.86 6.84 -4.12
N ILE A 496 -2.80 7.77 -3.17
CA ILE A 496 -3.88 8.01 -2.21
C ILE A 496 -5.18 8.38 -2.93
N SER A 497 -5.13 9.34 -3.87
CA SER A 497 -6.30 9.81 -4.61
C SER A 497 -6.91 8.74 -5.51
N VAL A 498 -6.08 7.92 -6.17
CA VAL A 498 -6.57 6.84 -7.03
C VAL A 498 -7.20 5.76 -6.17
N LEU A 499 -6.53 5.33 -5.10
CA LEU A 499 -7.04 4.28 -4.24
C LEU A 499 -8.37 4.68 -3.58
N SER A 500 -8.55 5.94 -3.16
CA SER A 500 -9.84 6.40 -2.62
C SER A 500 -10.98 6.21 -3.62
N ASN A 501 -10.70 6.36 -4.91
CA ASN A 501 -11.68 6.24 -5.98
C ASN A 501 -11.94 4.78 -6.39
N VAL A 502 -10.92 3.92 -6.37
CA VAL A 502 -11.02 2.56 -6.95
C VAL A 502 -11.02 1.42 -5.94
N ARG A 503 -10.81 1.65 -4.63
CA ARG A 503 -10.72 0.56 -3.63
C ARG A 503 -11.92 -0.38 -3.64
N GLU A 504 -13.11 0.11 -4.00
CA GLU A 504 -14.33 -0.70 -4.06
C GLU A 504 -14.41 -1.58 -5.31
N ILE A 505 -13.47 -1.50 -6.22
CA ILE A 505 -13.42 -2.35 -7.42
C ILE A 505 -12.31 -3.40 -7.25
N PHE A 506 -11.26 -3.09 -6.48
CA PHE A 506 -10.15 -4.02 -6.24
C PHE A 506 -10.34 -4.83 -4.95
N LEU A 507 -10.22 -6.14 -5.08
CA LEU A 507 -10.04 -7.07 -3.96
C LEU A 507 -8.65 -7.68 -4.05
N ALA A 508 -7.89 -7.63 -2.97
CA ALA A 508 -6.53 -8.15 -2.89
C ALA A 508 -6.33 -8.86 -1.55
N ASN A 509 -5.39 -9.79 -1.47
CA ASN A 509 -5.07 -10.44 -0.19
C ASN A 509 -4.40 -9.47 0.79
N THR A 510 -3.54 -8.58 0.30
CA THR A 510 -2.86 -7.58 1.09
C THR A 510 -2.91 -6.20 0.42
N GLN A 511 -2.63 -5.15 1.18
CA GLN A 511 -2.48 -3.81 0.60
C GLN A 511 -1.14 -3.64 -0.14
N ILE A 512 -0.18 -4.54 0.10
CA ILE A 512 1.10 -4.60 -0.63
C ILE A 512 0.82 -4.88 -2.11
N ASP A 513 -0.11 -5.79 -2.41
CA ASP A 513 -0.48 -6.13 -3.79
C ASP A 513 -1.08 -4.92 -4.53
N LEU A 514 -1.90 -4.11 -3.84
CA LEU A 514 -2.45 -2.86 -4.40
C LEU A 514 -1.32 -1.88 -4.74
N LEU A 515 -0.38 -1.65 -3.81
CA LEU A 515 0.77 -0.78 -4.04
C LEU A 515 1.66 -1.31 -5.19
N ALA A 516 1.94 -2.61 -5.22
CA ALA A 516 2.78 -3.22 -6.25
C ALA A 516 2.16 -3.09 -7.65
N VAL A 517 0.85 -3.27 -7.77
CA VAL A 517 0.14 -3.03 -9.04
C VAL A 517 0.15 -1.55 -9.40
N HIS A 518 -0.03 -0.64 -8.44
CA HIS A 518 0.08 0.79 -8.69
C HIS A 518 1.46 1.17 -9.24
N LEU A 519 2.52 0.72 -8.57
CA LEU A 519 3.90 0.98 -8.98
C LEU A 519 4.16 0.43 -10.38
N SER A 520 3.76 -0.81 -10.68
CA SER A 520 4.09 -1.45 -11.95
C SER A 520 3.18 -1.05 -13.13
N ARG A 521 1.91 -0.69 -12.87
CA ARG A 521 0.87 -0.54 -13.92
C ARG A 521 -0.09 0.63 -13.74
N ASN A 522 -0.05 1.35 -12.60
CA ASN A 522 -1.07 2.32 -12.17
C ASN A 522 -2.44 1.65 -11.87
N LEU A 523 -3.15 2.13 -10.85
CA LEU A 523 -4.44 1.55 -10.41
C LEU A 523 -5.63 2.23 -11.09
N LEU A 524 -5.62 2.28 -12.43
CA LEU A 524 -6.75 2.81 -13.20
C LEU A 524 -7.53 1.65 -13.81
N CYS A 525 -8.86 1.74 -13.78
CA CYS A 525 -9.76 0.70 -14.28
C CYS A 525 -10.65 1.23 -15.40
N SER A 526 -11.03 0.34 -16.33
CA SER A 526 -12.11 0.60 -17.26
C SER A 526 -13.46 0.51 -16.54
N GLU A 527 -14.47 1.20 -17.06
CA GLU A 527 -15.85 1.14 -16.55
C GLU A 527 -16.53 -0.22 -16.79
N ASP A 528 -15.88 -1.13 -17.54
CA ASP A 528 -16.45 -2.40 -18.00
C ASP A 528 -16.32 -3.56 -17.00
N ALA A 529 -15.61 -3.37 -15.88
CA ALA A 529 -15.37 -4.44 -14.91
C ALA A 529 -16.02 -4.14 -13.56
N ASP A 530 -16.78 -5.10 -13.04
CA ASP A 530 -17.43 -5.00 -11.72
C ASP A 530 -16.47 -5.19 -10.54
N MET A 531 -15.41 -5.98 -10.73
CA MET A 531 -14.38 -6.26 -9.72
C MET A 531 -13.07 -6.77 -10.35
N PHE A 532 -11.94 -6.37 -9.78
CA PHE A 532 -10.61 -6.97 -10.02
C PHE A 532 -10.13 -7.71 -8.78
N TYR A 533 -9.79 -9.00 -8.92
CA TYR A 533 -9.14 -9.78 -7.88
C TYR A 533 -7.63 -9.86 -8.15
N LEU A 534 -6.81 -9.38 -7.21
CA LEU A 534 -5.35 -9.37 -7.32
C LEU A 534 -4.74 -10.59 -6.64
N ASP A 535 -3.89 -11.31 -7.37
CA ASP A 535 -3.14 -12.47 -6.86
C ASP A 535 -1.79 -12.03 -6.28
N ASN A 536 -1.29 -12.76 -5.27
CA ASN A 536 -0.04 -12.46 -4.56
C ASN A 536 1.17 -12.41 -5.50
N GLY A 537 1.14 -13.14 -6.62
CA GLY A 537 2.21 -13.12 -7.62
C GLY A 537 2.49 -11.75 -8.24
N LEU A 538 1.57 -10.78 -8.10
CA LEU A 538 1.71 -9.42 -8.64
C LEU A 538 2.69 -8.54 -7.83
N SER A 539 3.03 -8.93 -6.60
CA SER A 539 4.02 -8.23 -5.76
C SER A 539 5.47 -8.55 -6.11
N ALA A 540 5.73 -9.47 -7.04
CA ALA A 540 7.07 -10.00 -7.30
C ALA A 540 8.13 -8.96 -7.71
N ASP A 541 7.76 -7.91 -8.45
CA ASP A 541 8.68 -6.82 -8.79
C ASP A 541 9.04 -5.97 -7.56
N LEU A 542 8.07 -5.76 -6.67
CA LEU A 542 8.27 -5.06 -5.39
C LEU A 542 9.17 -5.88 -4.46
N ASP A 543 8.90 -7.18 -4.33
CA ASP A 543 9.74 -8.12 -3.57
C ASP A 543 11.19 -8.05 -4.04
N LEU A 544 11.41 -8.16 -5.36
CA LEU A 544 12.76 -8.13 -5.95
C LEU A 544 13.49 -6.80 -5.71
N PHE A 545 12.77 -5.68 -5.82
CA PHE A 545 13.30 -4.35 -5.56
C PHE A 545 13.75 -4.19 -4.09
N LEU A 546 12.91 -4.61 -3.15
CA LEU A 546 13.21 -4.52 -1.71
C LEU A 546 14.36 -5.44 -1.33
N LEU A 547 14.41 -6.66 -1.89
CA LEU A 547 15.53 -7.59 -1.71
C LEU A 547 16.85 -7.01 -2.20
N ASN A 548 16.86 -6.31 -3.34
CA ASN A 548 18.05 -5.63 -3.83
C ASN A 548 18.47 -4.50 -2.88
N LYS A 549 17.55 -3.58 -2.55
CA LYS A 549 17.85 -2.40 -1.72
C LYS A 549 18.21 -2.72 -0.27
N ARG A 550 17.60 -3.73 0.35
CA ARG A 550 17.79 -4.04 1.78
C ARG A 550 18.82 -5.13 2.03
N ARG A 551 18.91 -6.14 1.16
CA ARG A 551 19.77 -7.33 1.35
C ARG A 551 20.96 -7.39 0.39
N ASN A 552 21.17 -6.38 -0.48
CA ASN A 552 22.24 -6.31 -1.47
C ASN A 552 22.30 -7.56 -2.39
N ILE A 553 21.13 -8.12 -2.73
CA ILE A 553 21.03 -9.33 -3.55
C ILE A 553 21.25 -9.00 -5.04
N ILE A 554 22.01 -9.85 -5.74
CA ILE A 554 22.29 -9.71 -7.17
C ILE A 554 21.06 -10.13 -8.01
N THR A 555 20.55 -9.20 -8.82
CA THR A 555 19.44 -9.41 -9.76
C THR A 555 19.94 -9.46 -11.21
N HIS A 556 19.20 -10.10 -12.13
CA HIS A 556 19.59 -10.26 -13.55
C HIS A 556 19.72 -8.98 -14.37
N THR A 557 19.36 -7.82 -13.81
CA THR A 557 19.55 -6.54 -14.47
C THR A 557 21.02 -6.17 -14.43
N ASP A 558 21.69 -6.21 -15.60
CA ASP A 558 23.05 -5.70 -15.87
C ASP A 558 23.40 -4.48 -15.02
N ARG A 559 23.99 -4.64 -13.83
CA ARG A 559 24.64 -3.63 -12.95
C ARG A 559 23.99 -2.23 -12.79
N ASN A 560 22.81 -2.01 -13.35
CA ASN A 560 22.06 -0.79 -13.37
C ASN A 560 20.97 -1.02 -12.34
N GLU A 561 21.20 -0.54 -11.13
CA GLU A 561 20.15 -0.43 -10.12
C GLU A 561 18.90 0.12 -10.81
N ILE A 562 17.77 -0.57 -10.68
CA ILE A 562 16.48 0.02 -11.04
C ILE A 562 16.25 1.12 -10.00
N PRO A 563 16.34 2.42 -10.38
CA PRO A 563 16.29 3.49 -9.40
C PRO A 563 14.87 3.70 -8.85
N SER A 564 13.86 3.21 -9.58
CA SER A 564 12.45 3.39 -9.29
C SER A 564 11.60 2.27 -9.87
N LEU A 565 10.64 1.76 -9.10
CA LEU A 565 9.59 0.82 -9.56
C LEU A 565 8.45 1.50 -10.32
N SER A 566 8.40 2.83 -10.29
CA SER A 566 7.35 3.64 -10.91
C SER A 566 7.15 3.28 -12.38
N CYS A 567 5.91 2.98 -12.77
CA CYS A 567 5.56 2.63 -14.14
C CYS A 567 5.80 3.79 -15.12
N TRP A 568 5.92 5.01 -14.61
CA TRP A 568 6.27 6.20 -15.37
C TRP A 568 7.78 6.33 -15.63
N PHE A 569 8.63 5.63 -14.87
CA PHE A 569 10.09 5.70 -15.00
C PHE A 569 10.59 5.26 -16.39
N LYS A 570 9.84 4.40 -17.10
CA LYS A 570 10.13 4.03 -18.50
C LYS A 570 10.12 5.23 -19.46
N PHE A 571 9.51 6.35 -19.06
CA PHE A 571 9.45 7.59 -19.84
C PHE A 571 10.52 8.62 -19.46
N LYS A 572 11.49 8.29 -18.58
CA LYS A 572 12.46 9.25 -18.01
C LYS A 572 13.20 10.14 -19.01
N ASP A 573 13.43 9.63 -20.22
CA ASP A 573 14.17 10.33 -21.28
C ASP A 573 13.24 11.03 -22.29
N THR A 574 11.99 11.30 -21.93
CA THR A 574 10.96 11.88 -22.81
C THR A 574 10.58 13.32 -22.44
N TYR A 575 9.87 14.02 -23.32
CA TYR A 575 9.35 15.37 -23.03
C TYR A 575 8.26 15.35 -21.97
N TRP A 576 7.43 14.30 -21.96
CA TRP A 576 6.42 14.09 -20.92
C TRP A 576 7.06 13.99 -19.53
N TRP A 577 8.22 13.33 -19.40
CA TRP A 577 8.91 13.26 -18.10
C TRP A 577 9.33 14.63 -17.56
N GLN A 578 9.62 15.59 -18.45
CA GLN A 578 9.90 16.96 -18.02
C GLN A 578 8.65 17.64 -17.44
N LEU A 579 7.45 17.27 -17.90
CA LEU A 579 6.19 17.69 -17.26
C LEU A 579 6.04 17.04 -15.88
N PHE A 580 6.26 15.72 -15.81
CA PHE A 580 6.17 14.96 -14.57
C PHE A 580 7.10 15.54 -13.51
N ALA A 581 8.40 15.64 -13.81
CA ALA A 581 9.40 16.19 -12.90
C ALA A 581 9.11 17.64 -12.48
N PHE A 582 8.55 18.45 -13.38
CA PHE A 582 8.12 19.81 -13.04
C PHE A 582 6.96 19.82 -12.03
N CYS A 583 5.99 18.91 -12.17
CA CYS A 583 4.83 18.82 -11.29
C CYS A 583 5.12 18.11 -9.96
N SER A 584 6.15 17.27 -9.91
CA SER A 584 6.49 16.43 -8.75
C SER A 584 6.62 17.17 -7.41
N GLN A 585 6.98 18.45 -7.42
CA GLN A 585 7.22 19.25 -6.20
C GLN A 585 5.96 19.79 -5.54
N LEU A 586 4.82 19.87 -6.25
CA LEU A 586 3.54 20.38 -5.73
C LEU A 586 3.61 21.75 -5.03
N ASP A 587 4.59 22.61 -5.36
CA ASP A 587 4.80 23.91 -4.71
C ASP A 587 3.71 24.96 -5.01
N ILE A 588 2.94 24.78 -6.10
CA ILE A 588 1.83 25.65 -6.51
C ILE A 588 0.60 24.82 -6.92
N LYS A 589 -0.59 25.43 -6.80
CA LYS A 589 -1.90 24.78 -7.06
C LYS A 589 -2.01 24.23 -8.48
N GLU A 590 -1.42 24.90 -9.45
CA GLU A 590 -1.41 24.51 -10.86
C GLU A 590 -0.67 23.18 -11.07
N LYS A 591 0.50 23.01 -10.44
CA LYS A 591 1.27 21.76 -10.51
C LYS A 591 0.54 20.61 -9.84
N PHE A 592 -0.12 20.88 -8.71
CA PHE A 592 -0.92 19.88 -8.02
C PHE A 592 -2.07 19.36 -8.90
N LYS A 593 -2.91 20.26 -9.41
CA LYS A 593 -4.05 19.87 -10.26
C LYS A 593 -3.60 19.23 -11.58
N PHE A 594 -2.60 19.81 -12.24
CA PHE A 594 -2.10 19.25 -13.50
C PHE A 594 -1.39 17.92 -13.29
N GLY A 595 -0.62 17.77 -12.21
CA GLY A 595 0.09 16.54 -11.90
C GLY A 595 -0.85 15.34 -11.70
N LEU A 596 -1.96 15.52 -10.98
CA LEU A 596 -2.97 14.47 -10.80
C LEU A 596 -3.62 14.04 -12.12
N GLU A 597 -3.88 14.98 -13.03
CA GLU A 597 -4.38 14.66 -14.38
C GLU A 597 -3.30 13.97 -15.23
N LEU A 598 -2.05 14.41 -15.11
CA LEU A 598 -0.92 13.90 -15.87
C LEU A 598 -0.67 12.41 -15.59
N LEU A 599 -0.82 11.98 -14.34
CA LEU A 599 -0.63 10.59 -13.93
C LEU A 599 -1.81 9.67 -14.27
N GLN A 600 -2.90 10.21 -14.80
CA GLN A 600 -4.04 9.44 -15.29
C GLN A 600 -3.94 9.09 -16.78
N LEU A 601 -2.92 9.60 -17.48
CA LEU A 601 -2.79 9.45 -18.94
C LEU A 601 -2.35 8.05 -19.35
N SER A 602 -2.90 7.56 -20.46
CA SER A 602 -2.51 6.29 -21.07
C SER A 602 -1.11 6.36 -21.70
N GLY A 603 -0.45 5.22 -21.84
CA GLY A 603 0.84 5.14 -22.54
C GLY A 603 0.80 5.69 -23.96
N GLU A 604 -0.28 5.40 -24.71
CA GLU A 604 -0.49 5.92 -26.06
C GLU A 604 -0.57 7.45 -26.09
N PHE A 605 -1.27 8.05 -25.11
CA PHE A 605 -1.36 9.50 -25.00
C PHE A 605 0.02 10.13 -24.74
N ILE A 606 0.81 9.51 -23.85
CA ILE A 606 2.18 9.96 -23.54
C ILE A 606 3.06 9.93 -24.78
N GLU A 607 3.01 8.85 -25.56
CA GLU A 607 3.74 8.73 -26.83
C GLU A 607 3.30 9.77 -27.86
N GLN A 608 1.98 10.00 -27.97
CA GLN A 608 1.44 11.03 -28.84
C GLN A 608 1.91 12.43 -28.44
N TYR A 609 1.87 12.77 -27.15
CA TYR A 609 2.39 14.04 -26.62
C TYR A 609 3.85 14.24 -27.03
N ASN A 610 4.70 13.25 -26.78
CA ASN A 610 6.13 13.30 -27.10
C ASN A 610 6.37 13.53 -28.60
N SER A 611 5.62 12.84 -29.46
CA SER A 611 5.71 12.97 -30.91
C SER A 611 5.29 14.36 -31.40
N ILE A 612 4.18 14.90 -30.88
CA ILE A 612 3.70 16.24 -31.25
C ILE A 612 4.69 17.31 -30.79
N VAL A 613 5.24 17.22 -29.58
CA VAL A 613 6.26 18.18 -29.10
C VAL A 613 7.46 18.19 -30.06
N LEU A 614 7.95 17.02 -30.47
CA LEU A 614 9.06 16.92 -31.41
C LEU A 614 8.75 17.56 -32.77
N ASP A 615 7.56 17.32 -33.32
CA ASP A 615 7.10 17.95 -34.56
C ASP A 615 7.06 19.48 -34.46
N ARG A 616 6.56 20.02 -33.33
CA ARG A 616 6.52 21.48 -33.09
C ARG A 616 7.92 22.08 -32.98
N ILE A 617 8.84 21.40 -32.31
CA ILE A 617 10.24 21.82 -32.23
C ILE A 617 10.88 21.82 -33.63
N ASN A 618 10.66 20.78 -34.43
CA ASN A 618 11.21 20.71 -35.78
C ASN A 618 10.65 21.81 -36.69
N LYS A 619 9.35 22.12 -36.59
CA LYS A 619 8.74 23.25 -37.31
C LYS A 619 9.38 24.59 -36.95
N LEU A 620 9.65 24.84 -35.67
CA LEU A 620 10.32 26.07 -35.22
C LEU A 620 11.78 26.15 -35.72
N LYS A 621 12.49 25.02 -35.80
CA LYS A 621 13.84 24.97 -36.37
C LYS A 621 13.85 25.28 -37.87
N LEU A 622 12.82 24.87 -38.61
CA LEU A 622 12.70 25.13 -40.05
C LEU A 622 12.29 26.57 -40.38
N ASN A 623 11.63 27.27 -39.46
CA ASN A 623 11.17 28.64 -39.65
C ASN A 623 11.67 29.55 -38.51
N THR A 624 12.86 30.11 -38.68
CA THR A 624 13.50 30.98 -37.67
C THR A 624 12.73 32.26 -37.35
N ASN A 625 11.82 32.70 -38.22
CA ASN A 625 10.94 33.85 -37.98
C ASN A 625 9.77 33.52 -37.04
N GLN A 626 9.47 32.23 -36.82
CA GLN A 626 8.41 31.80 -35.93
C GLN A 626 8.97 31.54 -34.52
N ILE A 627 8.45 32.27 -33.53
CA ILE A 627 8.92 32.20 -32.14
C ILE A 627 8.08 31.20 -31.31
N ILE A 628 6.81 31.00 -31.67
CA ILE A 628 5.85 30.15 -30.94
C ILE A 628 5.18 29.16 -31.89
N SER A 629 5.01 27.92 -31.43
CA SER A 629 4.21 26.88 -32.08
C SER A 629 3.34 26.17 -31.04
N ASP A 630 2.03 26.14 -31.24
CA ASP A 630 1.08 25.55 -30.29
C ASP A 630 0.48 24.23 -30.77
N PHE A 631 -0.04 23.46 -29.81
CA PHE A 631 -0.96 22.37 -30.05
C PHE A 631 -1.90 22.17 -28.87
N THR A 632 -3.06 21.56 -29.14
CA THR A 632 -4.07 21.23 -28.14
C THR A 632 -4.24 19.71 -28.05
N MET A 633 -4.38 19.20 -26.83
CA MET A 633 -4.76 17.82 -26.55
C MET A 633 -5.89 17.80 -25.52
N PHE A 634 -6.76 16.79 -25.60
CA PHE A 634 -7.84 16.58 -24.65
C PHE A 634 -7.41 15.49 -23.66
N LEU A 635 -7.38 15.81 -22.37
CA LEU A 635 -6.99 14.87 -21.33
C LEU A 635 -8.16 13.93 -20.99
N SER A 636 -9.38 14.49 -21.01
CA SER A 636 -10.64 13.77 -20.83
C SER A 636 -11.75 14.47 -21.64
N ASN A 637 -13.00 14.01 -21.52
CA ASN A 637 -14.14 14.65 -22.19
C ASN A 637 -14.34 16.11 -21.77
N ASN A 638 -13.99 16.45 -20.52
CA ASN A 638 -14.21 17.78 -19.96
C ASN A 638 -12.92 18.53 -19.63
N HIS A 639 -11.74 17.91 -19.78
CA HIS A 639 -10.45 18.52 -19.46
C HIS A 639 -9.53 18.58 -20.68
N GLY A 640 -8.74 19.63 -20.81
CA GLY A 640 -7.79 19.73 -21.92
C GLY A 640 -6.57 20.58 -21.62
N LEU A 641 -5.65 20.59 -22.57
CA LEU A 641 -4.35 21.21 -22.45
C LEU A 641 -3.96 21.87 -23.77
N THR A 642 -3.42 23.08 -23.70
CA THR A 642 -2.72 23.70 -24.83
C THR A 642 -1.26 23.94 -24.46
N VAL A 643 -0.35 23.44 -25.28
CA VAL A 643 1.10 23.52 -25.08
C VAL A 643 1.69 24.44 -26.14
N TYR A 644 2.46 25.42 -25.69
CA TYR A 644 3.15 26.41 -26.50
C TYR A 644 4.65 26.12 -26.44
N VAL A 645 5.20 25.68 -27.58
CA VAL A 645 6.65 25.53 -27.73
C VAL A 645 7.23 26.89 -28.07
N HIS A 646 8.05 27.43 -27.16
CA HIS A 646 8.63 28.76 -27.24
C HIS A 646 10.11 28.68 -27.61
N ASN A 647 10.47 29.32 -28.73
CA ASN A 647 11.85 29.41 -29.23
C ASN A 647 12.54 30.71 -28.77
N SER A 648 12.43 31.02 -27.49
CA SER A 648 13.20 32.09 -26.86
C SER A 648 13.45 31.77 -25.38
N PRO A 649 14.61 32.16 -24.83
CA PRO A 649 14.97 31.89 -23.43
C PRO A 649 14.17 32.71 -22.41
N PHE A 650 13.56 33.83 -22.81
CA PHE A 650 12.82 34.74 -21.92
C PHE A 650 11.32 34.68 -22.19
N ILE A 651 10.53 34.58 -21.13
CA ILE A 651 9.07 34.71 -21.19
C ILE A 651 8.69 36.04 -20.54
N THR A 652 8.12 36.94 -21.34
CA THR A 652 7.59 38.22 -20.85
C THR A 652 6.15 38.04 -20.36
N GLU A 653 5.67 38.96 -19.51
CA GLU A 653 4.27 38.95 -19.07
C GLU A 653 3.29 39.09 -20.26
N GLU A 654 3.64 39.89 -21.28
CA GLU A 654 2.85 40.00 -22.52
C GLU A 654 2.64 38.64 -23.20
N VAL A 655 3.65 37.77 -23.20
CA VAL A 655 3.55 36.42 -23.78
C VAL A 655 2.61 35.54 -22.94
N LYS A 656 2.68 35.66 -21.60
CA LYS A 656 1.77 34.92 -20.70
C LYS A 656 0.32 35.35 -20.91
N GLU A 657 0.05 36.64 -20.99
CA GLU A 657 -1.30 37.18 -21.23
C GLU A 657 -1.86 36.72 -22.59
N GLN A 658 -1.06 36.76 -23.66
CA GLN A 658 -1.47 36.28 -24.97
C GLN A 658 -1.80 34.78 -24.95
N ILE A 659 -1.00 33.99 -24.23
CA ILE A 659 -1.18 32.55 -24.09
C ILE A 659 -2.41 32.21 -23.24
N TYR A 660 -2.66 32.97 -22.18
CA TYR A 660 -3.86 32.86 -21.37
C TYR A 660 -5.12 33.12 -22.20
N GLU A 661 -5.18 34.25 -22.93
CA GLU A 661 -6.32 34.58 -23.78
C GLU A 661 -6.54 33.52 -24.87
N HIS A 662 -5.46 33.07 -25.52
CA HIS A 662 -5.54 32.02 -26.54
C HIS A 662 -6.02 30.69 -25.93
N ALA A 663 -5.51 30.28 -24.77
CA ALA A 663 -5.94 29.06 -24.07
C ALA A 663 -7.39 29.15 -23.59
N ASN A 664 -7.82 30.30 -23.09
CA ASN A 664 -9.21 30.53 -22.67
C ASN A 664 -10.19 30.39 -23.84
N LEU A 665 -9.83 30.89 -25.03
CA LEU A 665 -10.62 30.67 -26.24
C LEU A 665 -10.64 29.20 -26.68
N ARG A 666 -9.54 28.46 -26.52
CA ARG A 666 -9.50 27.01 -26.79
C ARG A 666 -10.39 26.23 -25.83
N LYS A 667 -10.30 26.51 -24.53
CA LYS A 667 -11.19 25.97 -23.48
C LYS A 667 -12.66 26.21 -23.82
N TYR A 668 -12.99 27.46 -24.16
CA TYR A 668 -14.35 27.85 -24.51
C TYR A 668 -14.90 27.07 -25.71
N HIS A 669 -14.10 26.92 -26.77
CA HIS A 669 -14.50 26.14 -27.94
C HIS A 669 -14.62 24.65 -27.66
N ALA A 670 -13.74 24.12 -26.81
CA ALA A 670 -13.74 22.73 -26.36
C ALA A 670 -14.94 22.38 -25.47
N LYS A 671 -15.66 23.38 -24.93
CA LYS A 671 -16.71 23.21 -23.91
C LYS A 671 -16.21 22.48 -22.66
N SER A 672 -14.99 22.82 -22.25
CA SER A 672 -14.28 22.17 -21.15
C SER A 672 -14.41 23.00 -19.87
N ASN A 673 -14.44 22.32 -18.72
CA ASN A 673 -14.47 22.96 -17.38
C ASN A 673 -13.05 23.27 -16.86
N LEU A 674 -12.08 22.44 -17.24
CA LEU A 674 -10.70 22.55 -16.75
C LEU A 674 -9.72 22.58 -17.93
N TRP A 675 -8.90 23.62 -18.00
CA TRP A 675 -7.93 23.75 -19.08
C TRP A 675 -6.57 24.20 -18.58
N PHE A 676 -5.53 23.53 -19.07
CA PHE A 676 -4.15 23.86 -18.75
C PHE A 676 -3.51 24.61 -19.92
N ALA A 677 -2.68 25.62 -19.61
CA ALA A 677 -1.84 26.31 -20.57
C ALA A 677 -0.38 26.11 -20.17
N LEU A 678 0.42 25.48 -21.03
CA LEU A 678 1.83 25.18 -20.75
C LEU A 678 2.75 25.88 -21.73
N ILE A 679 3.79 26.52 -21.23
CA ILE A 679 4.90 26.99 -22.07
C ILE A 679 6.09 26.07 -21.84
N ILE A 680 6.59 25.48 -22.93
CA ILE A 680 7.80 24.66 -22.91
C ILE A 680 8.85 25.24 -23.85
N SER A 681 10.12 25.08 -23.48
CA SER A 681 11.23 25.44 -24.36
C SER A 681 11.41 24.44 -25.51
N THR A 682 12.26 24.77 -26.49
CA THR A 682 12.67 23.83 -27.56
C THR A 682 13.48 22.62 -27.06
N LYS A 683 13.81 22.57 -25.76
CA LYS A 683 14.39 21.41 -25.09
C LYS A 683 13.36 20.57 -24.32
N GLY A 684 12.08 20.99 -24.32
CA GLY A 684 11.00 20.36 -23.55
C GLY A 684 10.79 20.94 -22.15
N VAL A 685 11.72 21.78 -21.67
CA VAL A 685 11.69 22.23 -20.27
C VAL A 685 10.48 23.13 -20.06
N VAL A 686 9.66 22.82 -19.05
CA VAL A 686 8.51 23.63 -18.65
C VAL A 686 9.00 24.96 -18.10
N LYS A 687 8.41 26.04 -18.59
CA LYS A 687 8.75 27.42 -18.21
C LYS A 687 7.60 28.16 -17.56
N TYR A 688 6.37 27.74 -17.83
CA TYR A 688 5.15 28.34 -17.28
C TYR A 688 4.01 27.34 -17.35
N ILE A 689 3.14 27.40 -16.34
CA ILE A 689 1.85 26.70 -16.31
C ILE A 689 0.79 27.69 -15.83
N ASP A 690 -0.40 27.58 -16.40
CA ASP A 690 -1.59 28.27 -15.94
C ASP A 690 -2.79 27.32 -15.95
N ILE A 691 -3.80 27.65 -15.14
CA ILE A 691 -5.00 26.85 -14.97
C ILE A 691 -6.25 27.71 -15.15
N LEU A 692 -7.11 27.28 -16.07
CA LEU A 692 -8.42 27.86 -16.33
C LEU A 692 -9.48 26.91 -15.78
N ASP A 693 -9.76 27.02 -14.49
CA ASP A 693 -10.67 26.14 -13.76
C ASP A 693 -12.00 26.85 -13.49
N SER A 694 -12.98 26.61 -14.36
CA SER A 694 -14.33 27.16 -14.22
C SER A 694 -15.33 26.40 -15.08
N GLU A 695 -16.55 26.22 -14.58
CA GLU A 695 -17.60 25.57 -15.36
C GLU A 695 -17.82 26.27 -16.70
N TRP A 696 -17.98 25.47 -17.75
CA TRP A 696 -18.27 26.02 -19.07
C TRP A 696 -19.68 26.58 -19.12
N VAL A 697 -19.78 27.86 -19.48
CA VAL A 697 -21.04 28.53 -19.75
C VAL A 697 -20.95 29.22 -21.11
N PHE A 698 -22.01 29.14 -21.90
CA PHE A 698 -22.09 29.84 -23.17
C PHE A 698 -21.98 31.36 -22.96
N ASN A 699 -21.09 32.00 -23.71
CA ASN A 699 -20.85 33.43 -23.64
C ASN A 699 -20.73 34.01 -25.06
N ASP A 700 -21.66 34.89 -25.42
CA ASP A 700 -21.74 35.48 -26.76
C ASP A 700 -20.48 36.28 -27.13
N GLU A 701 -19.84 36.95 -26.18
CA GLU A 701 -18.61 37.71 -26.42
C GLU A 701 -17.42 36.79 -26.69
N MET A 702 -17.27 35.74 -25.88
CA MET A 702 -16.26 34.69 -26.09
C MET A 702 -16.45 33.99 -27.44
N GLN A 703 -17.69 33.74 -27.83
CA GLN A 703 -18.02 33.15 -29.13
C GLN A 703 -17.59 34.05 -30.30
N GLN A 704 -17.80 35.37 -30.19
CA GLN A 704 -17.36 36.34 -31.19
C GLN A 704 -15.84 36.46 -31.24
N LYS A 705 -15.18 36.54 -30.07
CA LYS A 705 -13.71 36.57 -29.98
C LYS A 705 -13.09 35.32 -30.62
N TYR A 706 -13.63 34.14 -30.31
CA TYR A 706 -13.19 32.88 -30.92
C TYR A 706 -13.33 32.91 -32.45
N GLN A 707 -14.48 33.37 -32.98
CA GLN A 707 -14.69 33.48 -34.42
C GLN A 707 -13.72 34.47 -35.09
N ARG A 708 -13.33 35.56 -34.42
CA ARG A 708 -12.34 36.51 -34.96
C ARG A 708 -10.94 35.92 -35.01
N VAL A 709 -10.54 35.18 -33.96
CA VAL A 709 -9.17 34.65 -33.82
C VAL A 709 -8.97 33.34 -34.61
N PHE A 710 -9.92 32.40 -34.51
CA PHE A 710 -9.81 31.05 -35.09
C PHE A 710 -10.74 30.81 -36.28
N GLY A 711 -11.72 31.68 -36.51
CA GLY A 711 -12.67 31.51 -37.59
C GLY A 711 -11.98 31.62 -38.95
N ARG A 712 -11.88 30.50 -39.67
CA ARG A 712 -11.70 30.55 -41.12
C ARG A 712 -12.97 31.12 -41.75
N LYS A 713 -12.84 31.92 -42.81
CA LYS A 713 -13.98 32.33 -43.65
C LYS A 713 -14.77 31.07 -44.01
N PRO A 714 -16.07 30.97 -43.67
CA PRO A 714 -16.75 29.70 -43.76
C PRO A 714 -16.99 29.32 -45.22
N THR A 715 -16.58 28.10 -45.55
CA THR A 715 -16.81 27.47 -46.86
C THR A 715 -17.69 26.25 -46.67
N GLN A 716 -18.77 26.16 -47.43
CA GLN A 716 -19.62 24.98 -47.52
C GLN A 716 -18.98 23.99 -48.51
N LYS A 717 -18.83 22.72 -48.14
CA LYS A 717 -18.50 21.66 -49.11
C LYS A 717 -19.79 21.19 -49.77
N LEU A 718 -19.92 21.43 -51.06
CA LEU A 718 -20.99 20.91 -51.90
C LEU A 718 -20.44 19.74 -52.71
N PHE A 719 -21.19 18.65 -52.81
CA PHE A 719 -20.89 17.57 -53.73
C PHE A 719 -21.67 17.81 -55.02
N ILE A 720 -20.96 18.09 -56.10
CA ILE A 720 -21.52 18.28 -57.44
C ILE A 720 -20.76 17.31 -58.36
N ASP A 721 -21.48 16.46 -59.10
CA ASP A 721 -20.93 15.47 -60.02
C ASP A 721 -19.79 14.61 -59.43
N GLY A 722 -20.00 14.11 -58.21
CA GLY A 722 -19.07 13.20 -57.54
C GLY A 722 -17.78 13.84 -57.03
N ARG A 723 -17.62 15.18 -57.11
CA ARG A 723 -16.46 15.91 -56.56
C ARG A 723 -16.87 16.91 -55.49
N ALA A 724 -16.08 16.99 -54.42
CA ALA A 724 -16.28 17.96 -53.35
C ALA A 724 -15.76 19.35 -53.77
N VAL A 725 -16.66 20.31 -53.93
CA VAL A 725 -16.36 21.71 -54.28
C VAL A 725 -16.62 22.60 -53.06
N THR A 726 -15.68 23.49 -52.73
CA THR A 726 -15.84 24.46 -51.63
C THR A 726 -16.44 25.76 -52.12
N ARG A 727 -17.62 26.13 -51.61
CA ARG A 727 -18.34 27.37 -51.93
C ARG A 727 -18.36 28.32 -50.72
N LYS A 728 -18.19 29.62 -50.96
CA LYS A 728 -18.41 30.65 -49.92
C LYS A 728 -19.89 30.73 -49.53
N ILE A 729 -20.16 30.73 -48.22
CA ILE A 729 -21.52 30.80 -47.69
C ILE A 729 -22.11 32.19 -47.92
N GLY A 730 -23.35 32.23 -48.42
CA GLY A 730 -24.08 33.46 -48.69
C GLY A 730 -24.55 34.13 -47.40
N ARG A 731 -24.52 35.47 -47.34
CA ARG A 731 -24.95 36.27 -46.16
C ARG A 731 -26.35 35.91 -45.62
N ASN A 732 -27.27 35.45 -46.45
CA ASN A 732 -28.64 35.11 -46.04
C ASN A 732 -28.88 33.60 -45.82
N GLU A 733 -27.91 32.73 -46.07
CA GLU A 733 -28.02 31.27 -45.88
C GLU A 733 -28.02 30.90 -44.38
N PRO A 734 -28.58 29.75 -43.97
CA PRO A 734 -28.51 29.28 -42.57
C PRO A 734 -27.06 29.19 -42.08
N CYS A 735 -26.74 29.65 -40.86
CA CYS A 735 -25.36 29.56 -40.38
C CYS A 735 -24.98 28.07 -40.18
N PRO A 736 -23.81 27.62 -40.68
CA PRO A 736 -23.31 26.25 -40.47
C PRO A 736 -23.04 25.87 -39.00
N CYS A 737 -23.16 26.79 -38.03
CA CYS A 737 -23.12 26.43 -36.60
C CYS A 737 -24.44 25.82 -36.09
N ASN A 738 -25.43 25.58 -36.96
CA ASN A 738 -26.75 25.05 -36.64
C ASN A 738 -27.55 25.86 -35.61
N SER A 739 -27.25 27.15 -35.44
CA SER A 739 -28.02 28.05 -34.56
C SER A 739 -29.42 28.42 -35.06
N GLY A 740 -29.84 27.93 -36.23
CA GLY A 740 -31.11 28.28 -36.87
C GLY A 740 -31.18 29.71 -37.45
N LYS A 741 -30.16 30.55 -37.26
CA LYS A 741 -30.11 31.95 -37.72
C LYS A 741 -29.41 32.07 -39.09
N LYS A 742 -29.77 33.10 -39.88
CA LYS A 742 -29.05 33.46 -41.13
C LYS A 742 -27.59 33.83 -40.83
N TYR A 743 -26.65 33.50 -41.73
CA TYR A 743 -25.21 33.69 -41.56
C TYR A 743 -24.85 35.12 -41.15
N LYS A 744 -25.37 36.16 -41.84
CA LYS A 744 -25.18 37.59 -41.48
C LYS A 744 -25.73 38.02 -40.12
N ARG A 745 -26.58 37.20 -39.48
CA ARG A 745 -27.19 37.47 -38.17
C ARG A 745 -26.60 36.56 -37.08
N CYS A 746 -25.57 35.80 -37.41
CA CYS A 746 -24.89 34.87 -36.52
C CYS A 746 -23.38 34.92 -36.83
N CYS A 747 -22.80 33.87 -37.38
CA CYS A 747 -21.36 33.71 -37.58
C CYS A 747 -20.72 34.62 -38.66
N GLY A 748 -21.54 35.44 -39.33
CA GLY A 748 -21.13 36.43 -40.32
C GLY A 748 -21.44 37.87 -39.90
N LYS A 749 -21.68 38.10 -38.60
CA LYS A 749 -21.67 39.43 -37.98
C LYS A 749 -20.25 39.89 -37.70
#